data_AF-A0A0K9P932-F1
#
_entry.id   AF-A0A0K9P932-F1
#
_cell.length_a   1.000
_cell.length_b   1.000
_cell.length_c   1.000
_cell.angle_alpha   90.00
_cell.angle_beta   90.00
_cell.angle_gamma   90.00
#
_symmetry.space_group_name_H-M   'P 1'
#
loop_
_entity.id
_entity.type
_entity.pdbx_description
1 polymer ?
#
loop_
_entity_poly.entity_id
_entity_poly.type
_entity_poly.pdbx_seq_one_letter_code
_entity_poly.pdbx_strand_id
1 'polypeptide(L)'
;MISSLQLLCVSTLVLLFLSIDESRCSSTTLKTYIVYLDPPTNINFNLNLKKEYHDWCMSFLPPASTAVRAKRLVHIYGEAIHGFAARLMDEEVEQMKKREGFVSAYLDRLLKLHTTYTPEFLGLTANDPMFGDGGYGTIVGVLDTGVTPNHPSFNGEGISPPPAKWNGTCNLTPTKWCNNKLIGFQSFLKGAIAAGHKNLENMTTFDDVGHGTHTASTIAGSAVDRANMLGEANGTAVGMAPRAHLAIYRVCMRWGCYGSDVLAGINAGINDGIDVLSISLGGYPSNYYTDPIAVGAFRAMQKGIFVSCSAGNAGPYYYSIANEAPWTLTVGASSIDRRIMSTVRLGDGQELNGETLYQPKNFSSSSPFELARPYYGGGIKGKIVFCGEIDRYSVACRDESKVESLGGVGTIRMSRWIQGNNTMARNHTIPFSQLNYDDGKKVQNYMNITHRPTAYILFNHTVYGASHTPSLVYFSSRGPARISPGILKPDIVGPGLNIIAAYRETHDSRFEATLSNHSFAVLSGTSMSAPHLSGIVALIKDTHPNWSPSAIKSAIMTTANILDRDGKPIKTEKYVPANLFQMGAGHVNASNAIHPGLIYDISPQDYISFLCQLNYTQNQLAIMVGHKIDCSKFKKILIKDLNYPSISVAIEKNENNVTVTRTVTNVGQEKSNYRFKLDRLHGVSIKVKPRKLKFSKLNKQISFKLTLKKKAGQNSHYSQGYLRWVCQENYTVVRIPISVKI
;
A
#
# COMPACT_ATOMS: atom_id res chain seq x y z
N MET A 1 -79.18 -39.46 10.13
CA MET A 1 -79.63 -38.39 9.20
C MET A 1 -78.38 -37.86 8.51
N ILE A 2 -78.05 -38.44 7.34
CA ILE A 2 -78.25 -37.83 6.01
C ILE A 2 -77.16 -36.76 5.79
N SER A 3 -75.98 -37.10 5.25
CA SER A 3 -75.65 -37.26 3.80
C SER A 3 -75.48 -35.88 3.11
N SER A 4 -74.54 -35.59 2.22
CA SER A 4 -73.41 -36.28 1.56
C SER A 4 -72.76 -35.26 0.61
N LEU A 5 -71.45 -35.34 0.33
CA LEU A 5 -70.92 -35.54 -1.03
C LEU A 5 -69.37 -35.58 -1.02
N GLN A 6 -68.82 -36.78 -1.18
CA GLN A 6 -67.53 -37.01 -1.85
C GLN A 6 -67.84 -37.35 -3.31
N LEU A 7 -67.08 -36.80 -4.27
CA LEU A 7 -66.42 -37.53 -5.36
C LEU A 7 -65.83 -36.54 -6.37
N LEU A 8 -64.51 -36.54 -6.50
CA LEU A 8 -63.86 -36.78 -7.80
C LEU A 8 -62.38 -37.08 -7.59
N CYS A 9 -62.12 -38.38 -7.63
CA CYS A 9 -60.84 -39.04 -7.65
C CYS A 9 -60.14 -38.83 -9.01
N VAL A 10 -58.81 -38.68 -8.93
CA VAL A 10 -57.83 -39.46 -9.71
C VAL A 10 -57.84 -39.26 -11.22
N SER A 11 -56.87 -38.48 -11.69
CA SER A 11 -55.70 -38.98 -12.44
C SER A 11 -54.95 -37.75 -12.93
N THR A 12 -53.66 -37.59 -12.63
CA THR A 12 -52.64 -38.12 -13.54
C THR A 12 -51.30 -38.31 -12.83
N LEU A 13 -50.74 -39.47 -13.16
CA LEU A 13 -49.53 -40.09 -12.68
C LEU A 13 -48.39 -39.71 -13.62
N VAL A 14 -47.59 -38.68 -13.31
CA VAL A 14 -46.40 -38.31 -14.09
C VAL A 14 -45.34 -37.68 -13.16
N LEU A 15 -44.17 -38.35 -13.04
CA LEU A 15 -42.88 -37.89 -12.48
C LEU A 15 -42.79 -37.86 -10.93
N LEU A 16 -42.25 -38.84 -10.19
CA LEU A 16 -40.97 -39.57 -10.28
C LEU A 16 -39.73 -38.65 -10.26
N PHE A 17 -38.98 -38.78 -9.15
CA PHE A 17 -37.60 -38.33 -8.83
C PHE A 17 -37.38 -36.95 -8.16
N LEU A 18 -36.55 -37.00 -7.10
CA LEU A 18 -35.90 -35.93 -6.31
C LEU A 18 -36.79 -35.37 -5.17
N SER A 19 -36.55 -35.63 -3.87
CA SER A 19 -35.30 -35.35 -3.15
C SER A 19 -35.25 -36.09 -1.80
N ILE A 20 -34.19 -36.85 -1.57
CA ILE A 20 -33.59 -37.01 -0.24
C ILE A 20 -32.89 -35.68 0.05
N ASP A 21 -33.14 -35.02 1.18
CA ASP A 21 -32.00 -34.57 2.00
C ASP A 21 -32.34 -34.16 3.44
N GLU A 22 -31.46 -34.67 4.29
CA GLU A 22 -31.04 -34.36 5.66
C GLU A 22 -31.64 -33.17 6.43
N SER A 23 -32.16 -33.53 7.61
CA SER A 23 -31.81 -33.01 8.95
C SER A 23 -32.00 -31.52 9.30
N ARG A 24 -32.57 -31.29 10.49
CA ARG A 24 -31.95 -30.42 11.52
C ARG A 24 -32.50 -30.76 12.91
N CYS A 25 -31.66 -31.44 13.68
CA CYS A 25 -31.74 -31.41 15.14
C CYS A 25 -31.48 -29.95 15.57
N SER A 26 -32.47 -29.26 16.15
CA SER A 26 -32.26 -27.91 16.70
C SER A 26 -31.31 -28.03 17.89
N SER A 27 -30.05 -27.61 17.71
CA SER A 27 -29.10 -27.50 18.81
C SER A 27 -29.52 -26.32 19.70
N THR A 28 -29.94 -26.60 20.93
CA THR A 28 -30.26 -25.63 22.00
C THR A 28 -29.00 -24.92 22.51
N THR A 29 -28.32 -24.18 21.64
CA THR A 29 -27.13 -23.40 21.99
C THR A 29 -27.50 -21.93 22.12
N LEU A 30 -27.29 -21.38 23.32
CA LEU A 30 -27.42 -19.95 23.57
C LEU A 30 -26.40 -19.17 22.72
N LYS A 31 -26.87 -18.26 21.89
CA LYS A 31 -26.05 -17.31 21.13
C LYS A 31 -26.27 -15.90 21.67
N THR A 32 -25.29 -15.01 21.53
CA THR A 32 -25.47 -13.62 21.94
C THR A 32 -26.20 -12.86 20.83
N TYR A 33 -27.25 -12.14 21.22
CA TYR A 33 -28.05 -11.28 20.34
C TYR A 33 -28.01 -9.85 20.86
N ILE A 34 -27.96 -8.88 19.94
CA ILE A 34 -28.21 -7.46 20.23
C ILE A 34 -29.68 -7.19 19.86
N VAL A 35 -30.44 -6.68 20.83
CA VAL A 35 -31.89 -6.43 20.74
C VAL A 35 -32.15 -4.94 20.83
N TYR A 36 -32.88 -4.41 19.84
CA TYR A 36 -33.32 -3.03 19.74
C TYR A 36 -34.77 -2.93 20.19
N LEU A 37 -35.04 -1.93 21.02
CA LEU A 37 -36.34 -1.66 21.59
C LEU A 37 -36.79 -0.22 21.28
N ASP A 38 -38.10 -0.03 21.21
CA ASP A 38 -38.75 1.27 21.14
C ASP A 38 -39.39 1.54 22.51
N PRO A 39 -38.81 2.45 23.32
CA PRO A 39 -39.30 2.71 24.67
C PRO A 39 -40.63 3.48 24.64
N PRO A 40 -41.60 3.11 25.48
CA PRO A 40 -42.86 3.85 25.57
C PRO A 40 -42.63 5.30 26.03
N THR A 41 -43.45 6.22 25.51
CA THR A 41 -43.32 7.68 25.61
C THR A 41 -43.35 8.24 27.04
N ASN A 42 -43.66 7.40 28.04
CA ASN A 42 -43.66 7.73 29.46
C ASN A 42 -42.34 7.41 30.19
N ILE A 43 -41.35 6.80 29.53
CA ILE A 43 -40.02 6.52 30.11
C ILE A 43 -39.07 7.68 29.80
N ASN A 44 -38.68 8.44 30.84
CA ASN A 44 -37.83 9.63 30.71
C ASN A 44 -36.37 9.31 31.13
N PHE A 45 -35.41 9.50 30.23
CA PHE A 45 -34.03 8.98 30.33
C PHE A 45 -33.08 9.79 31.24
N ASN A 46 -33.56 10.29 32.38
CA ASN A 46 -32.71 10.98 33.36
C ASN A 46 -32.19 10.03 34.45
N LEU A 47 -31.03 10.36 35.02
CA LEU A 47 -30.16 9.52 35.88
C LEU A 47 -30.83 8.74 37.04
N ASN A 48 -32.01 9.15 37.52
CA ASN A 48 -32.72 8.50 38.62
C ASN A 48 -33.67 7.35 38.21
N LEU A 49 -33.79 7.03 36.91
CA LEU A 49 -34.69 5.98 36.37
C LEU A 49 -33.98 4.72 35.84
N LYS A 50 -32.66 4.56 36.09
CA LYS A 50 -31.87 3.39 35.63
C LYS A 50 -32.49 2.05 35.98
N LYS A 51 -33.21 1.95 37.11
CA LYS A 51 -33.84 0.70 37.56
C LYS A 51 -35.10 0.34 36.76
N GLU A 52 -35.98 1.31 36.48
CA GLU A 52 -37.21 1.04 35.72
C GLU A 52 -36.91 0.66 34.27
N TYR A 53 -35.98 1.37 33.62
CA TYR A 53 -35.51 1.02 32.29
C TYR A 53 -34.81 -0.34 32.26
N HIS A 54 -34.00 -0.63 33.28
CA HIS A 54 -33.37 -1.94 33.46
C HIS A 54 -34.42 -3.06 33.62
N ASP A 55 -35.42 -2.87 34.48
CA ASP A 55 -36.48 -3.85 34.73
C ASP A 55 -37.37 -4.05 33.50
N TRP A 56 -37.62 -2.97 32.74
CA TRP A 56 -38.31 -3.02 31.47
C TRP A 56 -37.53 -3.82 30.41
N CYS A 57 -36.24 -3.56 30.21
CA CYS A 57 -35.38 -4.37 29.32
C CYS A 57 -35.32 -5.84 29.77
N MET A 58 -35.19 -6.08 31.08
CA MET A 58 -35.18 -7.43 31.65
C MET A 58 -36.51 -8.16 31.46
N SER A 59 -37.62 -7.43 31.35
CA SER A 59 -38.93 -8.03 31.09
C SER A 59 -38.96 -8.78 29.75
N PHE A 60 -38.16 -8.37 28.76
CA PHE A 60 -38.08 -9.02 27.44
C PHE A 60 -37.42 -10.40 27.48
N LEU A 61 -36.62 -10.69 28.52
CA LEU A 61 -35.98 -12.00 28.68
C LEU A 61 -36.97 -13.10 29.07
N PRO A 62 -36.72 -14.36 28.65
CA PRO A 62 -37.58 -15.50 28.96
C PRO A 62 -37.92 -15.63 30.46
N PRO A 63 -39.10 -16.19 30.82
CA PRO A 63 -39.48 -16.44 32.21
C PRO A 63 -38.43 -17.30 32.94
N ALA A 64 -37.71 -16.70 33.87
CA ALA A 64 -36.71 -17.37 34.70
C ALA A 64 -36.48 -16.55 35.97
N SER A 65 -35.81 -17.14 36.97
CA SER A 65 -35.43 -16.40 38.18
C SER A 65 -34.53 -15.22 37.83
N THR A 66 -34.60 -14.14 38.63
CA THR A 66 -33.81 -12.92 38.40
C THR A 66 -32.31 -13.21 38.27
N ALA A 67 -31.80 -14.16 39.06
CA ALA A 67 -30.42 -14.61 39.00
C ALA A 67 -30.05 -15.30 37.68
N VAL A 68 -30.98 -16.03 37.05
CA VAL A 68 -30.76 -16.67 35.74
C VAL A 68 -30.85 -15.65 34.61
N ARG A 69 -31.79 -14.71 34.67
CA ARG A 69 -31.88 -13.61 33.69
C ARG A 69 -30.64 -12.72 33.73
N ALA A 70 -30.15 -12.38 34.92
CA ALA A 70 -28.92 -11.61 35.10
C ALA A 70 -27.68 -12.31 34.51
N LYS A 71 -27.63 -13.65 34.53
CA LYS A 71 -26.55 -14.43 33.90
C LYS A 71 -26.64 -14.51 32.37
N ARG A 72 -27.82 -14.25 31.79
CA ARG A 72 -28.03 -14.23 30.34
C ARG A 72 -27.84 -12.83 29.75
N LEU A 73 -28.14 -11.80 30.53
CA LEU A 73 -27.90 -10.42 30.14
C LEU A 73 -26.40 -10.15 30.02
N VAL A 74 -25.99 -9.55 28.91
CA VAL A 74 -24.61 -9.14 28.65
C VAL A 74 -24.46 -7.65 28.93
N HIS A 75 -25.28 -6.81 28.29
CA HIS A 75 -25.27 -5.35 28.45
C HIS A 75 -26.68 -4.76 28.29
N ILE A 76 -26.93 -3.60 28.90
CA ILE A 76 -28.11 -2.75 28.64
C ILE A 76 -27.63 -1.41 28.11
N TYR A 77 -28.29 -0.92 27.06
CA TYR A 77 -27.99 0.32 26.36
C TYR A 77 -29.14 1.30 26.55
N GLY A 78 -28.84 2.52 26.98
CA GLY A 78 -29.84 3.59 27.12
C GLY A 78 -29.58 4.82 26.25
N GLU A 79 -28.34 5.00 25.79
CA GLU A 79 -27.87 6.23 25.11
C GLU A 79 -27.53 5.98 23.64
N ALA A 80 -26.74 4.93 23.35
CA ALA A 80 -26.29 4.62 22.00
C ALA A 80 -27.39 4.00 21.13
N ILE A 81 -28.21 3.15 21.78
CA ILE A 81 -29.45 2.57 21.29
C ILE A 81 -30.34 2.34 22.51
N HIS A 82 -31.66 2.25 22.31
CA HIS A 82 -32.56 1.70 23.33
C HIS A 82 -32.64 0.19 23.15
N GLY A 83 -32.19 -0.59 24.13
CA GLY A 83 -32.14 -2.05 24.03
C GLY A 83 -31.10 -2.73 24.92
N PHE A 84 -30.81 -3.99 24.62
CA PHE A 84 -29.87 -4.80 25.41
C PHE A 84 -29.18 -5.88 24.56
N ALA A 85 -28.07 -6.41 25.06
CA ALA A 85 -27.44 -7.62 24.52
C ALA A 85 -27.63 -8.76 25.52
N ALA A 86 -28.03 -9.95 25.04
CA ALA A 86 -28.24 -11.11 25.88
C ALA A 86 -27.95 -12.42 25.15
N ARG A 87 -27.63 -13.47 25.91
CA ARG A 87 -27.50 -14.85 25.45
C ARG A 87 -28.88 -15.50 25.37
N LEU A 88 -29.35 -15.76 24.17
CA LEU A 88 -30.71 -16.24 23.84
C LEU A 88 -30.65 -17.43 22.89
N MET A 89 -31.68 -18.27 22.92
CA MET A 89 -31.96 -19.25 21.87
C MET A 89 -32.72 -18.58 20.72
N ASP A 90 -32.61 -19.13 19.52
CA ASP A 90 -33.27 -18.56 18.33
C ASP A 90 -34.80 -18.50 18.53
N GLU A 91 -35.38 -19.52 19.17
CA GLU A 91 -36.81 -19.57 19.49
C GLU A 91 -37.24 -18.48 20.50
N GLU A 92 -36.36 -18.12 21.43
CA GLU A 92 -36.60 -17.06 22.41
C GLU A 92 -36.63 -15.68 21.73
N VAL A 93 -35.81 -15.48 20.70
CA VAL A 93 -35.81 -14.27 19.87
C VAL A 93 -37.11 -14.17 19.05
N GLU A 94 -37.59 -15.28 18.47
CA GLU A 94 -38.87 -15.30 17.72
C GLU A 94 -40.09 -14.99 18.61
N GLN A 95 -40.07 -15.41 19.88
CA GLN A 95 -41.10 -15.02 20.83
C GLN A 95 -41.01 -13.54 21.19
N MET A 96 -39.80 -13.01 21.34
CA MET A 96 -39.56 -11.61 21.68
C MET A 96 -40.05 -10.65 20.59
N LYS A 97 -39.96 -11.05 19.30
CA LYS A 97 -40.47 -10.28 18.15
C LYS A 97 -41.96 -9.93 18.24
N LYS A 98 -42.74 -10.70 19.01
CA LYS A 98 -44.19 -10.52 19.13
C LYS A 98 -44.59 -9.51 20.22
N ARG A 99 -43.62 -8.95 20.94
CA ARG A 99 -43.86 -8.07 22.08
C ARG A 99 -43.85 -6.60 21.65
N GLU A 100 -44.77 -5.83 22.20
CA GLU A 100 -44.81 -4.38 22.03
C GLU A 100 -43.51 -3.74 22.56
N GLY A 101 -42.94 -2.82 21.79
CA GLY A 101 -41.64 -2.22 22.06
C GLY A 101 -40.43 -3.01 21.53
N PHE A 102 -40.61 -4.19 20.92
CA PHE A 102 -39.52 -4.84 20.18
C PHE A 102 -39.38 -4.24 18.78
N VAL A 103 -38.16 -3.89 18.38
CA VAL A 103 -37.87 -3.33 17.04
C VAL A 103 -37.15 -4.36 16.17
N SER A 104 -36.01 -4.87 16.63
CA SER A 104 -35.24 -5.86 15.90
C SER A 104 -34.27 -6.60 16.81
N ALA A 105 -33.82 -7.79 16.38
CA ALA A 105 -32.73 -8.49 17.03
C ALA A 105 -31.85 -9.16 15.98
N TYR A 106 -30.54 -9.09 16.17
CA TYR A 106 -29.58 -9.77 15.32
C TYR A 106 -28.46 -10.38 16.14
N LEU A 107 -27.84 -11.41 15.58
CA LEU A 107 -26.75 -12.13 16.21
C LEU A 107 -25.55 -11.19 16.42
N ASP A 108 -25.01 -11.17 17.64
CA ASP A 108 -23.77 -10.46 17.95
C ASP A 108 -22.62 -11.07 17.14
N ARG A 109 -21.79 -10.20 16.55
CA ARG A 109 -20.71 -10.60 15.65
C ARG A 109 -19.39 -10.04 16.17
N LEU A 110 -18.37 -10.89 16.18
CA LEU A 110 -17.00 -10.46 16.42
C LEU A 110 -16.60 -9.44 15.36
N LEU A 111 -16.39 -8.20 15.78
CA LEU A 111 -15.81 -7.14 14.94
C LEU A 111 -14.29 -7.29 14.98
N LYS A 112 -13.64 -7.35 13.81
CA LYS A 112 -12.18 -7.48 13.72
C LYS A 112 -11.49 -6.15 14.04
N LEU A 113 -10.30 -6.22 14.63
CA LEU A 113 -9.42 -5.06 14.79
C LEU A 113 -8.96 -4.59 13.41
N HIS A 114 -9.32 -3.36 13.04
CA HIS A 114 -8.80 -2.73 11.82
C HIS A 114 -7.43 -2.13 12.10
N THR A 115 -6.45 -2.53 11.30
CA THR A 115 -5.15 -1.87 11.28
C THR A 115 -5.27 -0.55 10.49
N THR A 116 -4.25 0.31 10.38
CA THR A 116 -4.34 1.52 9.54
C THR A 116 -4.25 1.22 8.04
N TYR A 117 -4.94 0.14 7.68
CA TYR A 117 -5.57 -0.26 6.45
C TYR A 117 -4.67 -0.86 5.38
N THR A 118 -3.43 -0.43 5.27
CA THR A 118 -2.55 -0.94 4.20
C THR A 118 -2.19 -2.43 4.33
N PRO A 119 -2.00 -3.04 5.52
CA PRO A 119 -1.85 -4.49 5.62
C PRO A 119 -3.13 -5.20 5.16
N GLU A 120 -4.29 -4.77 5.65
CA GLU A 120 -5.59 -5.36 5.32
C GLU A 120 -5.91 -5.25 3.82
N PHE A 121 -5.67 -4.08 3.22
CA PHE A 121 -5.79 -3.85 1.78
C PHE A 121 -4.94 -4.81 0.94
N LEU A 122 -3.79 -5.22 1.47
CA LEU A 122 -2.89 -6.19 0.85
C LEU A 122 -3.23 -7.66 1.19
N GLY A 123 -4.33 -7.89 1.91
CA GLY A 123 -4.73 -9.22 2.38
C GLY A 123 -3.94 -9.73 3.59
N LEU A 124 -3.13 -8.87 4.22
CA LEU A 124 -2.36 -9.17 5.42
C LEU A 124 -3.20 -8.87 6.65
N THR A 125 -3.91 -9.88 7.14
CA THR A 125 -4.80 -9.72 8.31
C THR A 125 -4.11 -10.21 9.59
N ALA A 126 -4.44 -9.60 10.72
CA ALA A 126 -3.90 -10.01 12.03
C ALA A 126 -4.21 -11.47 12.40
N ASN A 127 -5.25 -12.06 11.80
CA ASN A 127 -5.66 -13.45 12.04
C ASN A 127 -4.89 -14.45 11.17
N ASP A 128 -4.10 -14.00 10.19
CA ASP A 128 -3.21 -14.88 9.44
C ASP A 128 -1.93 -15.05 10.24
N PRO A 129 -1.63 -16.25 10.80
CA PRO A 129 -0.44 -16.47 11.62
C PRO A 129 0.86 -16.15 10.86
N MET A 130 0.84 -16.21 9.53
CA MET A 130 1.99 -15.89 8.67
C MET A 130 2.26 -14.39 8.58
N PHE A 131 1.27 -13.54 8.90
CA PHE A 131 1.33 -12.09 8.68
C PHE A 131 1.06 -11.26 9.94
N GLY A 132 0.08 -11.63 10.76
CA GLY A 132 -0.28 -10.91 11.99
C GLY A 132 0.88 -10.81 12.99
N ASP A 133 1.73 -11.83 13.01
CA ASP A 133 2.96 -11.92 13.80
C ASP A 133 4.20 -12.21 12.93
N GLY A 134 4.15 -11.95 11.62
CA GLY A 134 5.25 -12.34 10.74
C GLY A 134 6.50 -11.45 10.83
N GLY A 135 7.64 -12.00 10.39
CA GLY A 135 8.92 -11.31 10.28
C GLY A 135 9.93 -11.68 11.37
N TYR A 136 9.73 -12.79 12.08
CA TYR A 136 10.60 -13.18 13.19
C TYR A 136 12.06 -13.35 12.76
N GLY A 137 12.99 -12.85 13.58
CA GLY A 137 14.43 -12.98 13.35
C GLY A 137 14.96 -12.26 12.11
N THR A 138 14.11 -11.56 11.36
CA THR A 138 14.52 -10.78 10.19
C THR A 138 14.92 -9.38 10.61
N ILE A 139 16.04 -8.89 10.08
CA ILE A 139 16.57 -7.55 10.37
C ILE A 139 16.45 -6.68 9.12
N VAL A 140 15.70 -5.58 9.23
CA VAL A 140 15.56 -4.59 8.16
C VAL A 140 16.37 -3.33 8.48
N GLY A 141 17.37 -3.06 7.65
CA GLY A 141 18.12 -1.81 7.64
C GLY A 141 17.35 -0.71 6.92
N VAL A 142 17.24 0.47 7.54
CA VAL A 142 16.51 1.63 6.99
C VAL A 142 17.47 2.80 6.79
N LEU A 143 17.68 3.22 5.54
CA LEU A 143 18.52 4.38 5.20
C LEU A 143 17.63 5.58 4.95
N ASP A 144 17.61 6.51 5.90
CA ASP A 144 16.65 7.61 5.89
C ASP A 144 17.12 8.81 6.76
N THR A 145 16.19 9.66 7.20
CA THR A 145 16.43 10.85 8.05
C THR A 145 16.60 10.52 9.54
N GLY A 146 16.56 9.25 9.92
CA GLY A 146 16.66 8.77 11.31
C GLY A 146 15.38 8.07 11.78
N VAL A 147 15.18 7.98 13.10
CA VAL A 147 13.91 7.53 13.70
C VAL A 147 13.62 8.33 14.97
N THR A 148 12.35 8.47 15.35
CA THR A 148 11.92 8.92 16.68
C THR A 148 11.77 7.69 17.60
N PRO A 149 12.80 7.31 18.39
CA PRO A 149 12.87 5.97 19.00
C PRO A 149 11.86 5.74 20.13
N ASN A 150 11.38 6.80 20.78
CA ASN A 150 10.37 6.72 21.84
C ASN A 150 8.93 6.60 21.31
N HIS A 151 8.72 6.60 19.99
CA HIS A 151 7.38 6.46 19.42
C HIS A 151 6.82 5.05 19.69
N PRO A 152 5.52 4.88 20.06
CA PRO A 152 4.94 3.59 20.41
C PRO A 152 5.07 2.49 19.35
N SER A 153 5.10 2.86 18.06
CA SER A 153 5.36 1.93 16.95
C SER A 153 6.73 1.26 17.02
N PHE A 154 7.63 1.71 17.90
CA PHE A 154 8.93 1.10 18.10
C PHE A 154 9.07 0.40 19.45
N ASN A 155 7.95 0.08 20.10
CA ASN A 155 7.96 -0.76 21.29
C ASN A 155 8.50 -2.17 20.95
N GLY A 156 9.51 -2.61 21.71
CA GLY A 156 10.12 -3.94 21.60
C GLY A 156 9.47 -5.03 22.45
N GLU A 157 8.42 -4.70 23.22
CA GLU A 157 7.70 -5.66 24.04
C GLU A 157 7.09 -6.80 23.20
N GLY A 158 7.25 -8.03 23.68
CA GLY A 158 6.79 -9.23 22.98
C GLY A 158 7.60 -9.57 21.71
N ILE A 159 8.68 -8.86 21.41
CA ILE A 159 9.58 -9.18 20.30
C ILE A 159 10.75 -9.98 20.85
N SER A 160 11.12 -11.04 20.14
CA SER A 160 12.27 -11.87 20.47
C SER A 160 13.56 -11.04 20.53
N PRO A 161 14.59 -11.47 21.26
CA PRO A 161 15.91 -10.86 21.15
C PRO A 161 16.43 -10.86 19.70
N PRO A 162 17.32 -9.92 19.33
CA PRO A 162 17.98 -9.92 18.02
C PRO A 162 18.68 -11.26 17.76
N PRO A 163 18.70 -11.76 16.51
CA PRO A 163 19.35 -13.03 16.18
C PRO A 163 20.88 -12.93 16.35
N ALA A 164 21.53 -14.05 16.64
CA ALA A 164 22.98 -14.10 16.92
C ALA A 164 23.89 -13.58 15.79
N LYS A 165 23.38 -13.52 14.55
CA LYS A 165 24.10 -12.94 13.40
C LYS A 165 24.22 -11.41 13.46
N TRP A 166 23.40 -10.76 14.29
CA TRP A 166 23.41 -9.31 14.44
C TRP A 166 24.72 -8.84 15.07
N ASN A 167 25.45 -8.00 14.36
CA ASN A 167 26.75 -7.47 14.79
C ASN A 167 26.76 -5.92 14.84
N GLY A 168 25.59 -5.31 14.66
CA GLY A 168 25.47 -3.85 14.73
C GLY A 168 25.50 -3.32 16.17
N THR A 169 25.64 -2.00 16.27
CA THR A 169 25.75 -1.31 17.56
C THR A 169 24.60 -0.35 17.79
N CYS A 170 24.30 -0.12 19.07
CA CYS A 170 23.41 0.96 19.50
C CYS A 170 24.24 2.10 20.08
N ASN A 171 24.73 2.98 19.21
CA ASN A 171 25.55 4.13 19.61
C ASN A 171 24.66 5.34 19.92
N LEU A 172 23.82 5.23 20.95
CA LEU A 172 23.06 6.36 21.48
C LEU A 172 23.54 6.69 22.89
N THR A 173 23.64 7.99 23.18
CA THR A 173 23.69 8.50 24.56
C THR A 173 22.37 9.22 24.83
N PRO A 174 21.56 8.74 25.81
CA PRO A 174 21.75 7.52 26.57
C PRO A 174 21.50 6.26 25.72
N THR A 175 22.23 5.17 26.03
CA THR A 175 22.18 3.84 25.38
C THR A 175 20.84 3.10 25.54
N LYS A 176 19.84 3.76 26.13
CA LYS A 176 18.54 3.21 26.54
C LYS A 176 17.48 3.13 25.43
N TRP A 177 17.78 3.61 24.22
CA TRP A 177 16.78 3.71 23.16
C TRP A 177 16.67 2.48 22.27
N CYS A 178 17.67 1.61 22.25
CA CYS A 178 17.54 0.32 21.58
C CYS A 178 16.81 -0.67 22.47
N ASN A 179 16.02 -1.52 21.82
CA ASN A 179 15.23 -2.58 22.41
C ASN A 179 15.13 -3.72 21.39
N ASN A 180 14.25 -4.70 21.61
CA ASN A 180 14.09 -5.81 20.68
C ASN A 180 13.42 -5.41 19.34
N LYS A 181 12.83 -4.22 19.21
CA LYS A 181 12.34 -3.66 17.93
C LYS A 181 13.43 -2.87 17.21
N LEU A 182 13.98 -1.84 17.87
CA LEU A 182 15.07 -1.01 17.36
C LEU A 182 16.39 -1.55 17.88
N ILE A 183 17.08 -2.33 17.08
CA ILE A 183 18.26 -3.09 17.54
C ILE A 183 19.59 -2.41 17.19
N GLY A 184 19.55 -1.46 16.26
CA GLY A 184 20.72 -0.73 15.77
C GLY A 184 20.38 0.70 15.42
N PHE A 185 21.32 1.60 15.73
CA PHE A 185 21.17 3.01 15.41
C PHE A 185 22.54 3.62 15.11
N GLN A 186 22.73 4.07 13.86
CA GLN A 186 23.94 4.75 13.41
C GLN A 186 23.60 5.98 12.56
N SER A 187 24.48 6.98 12.57
CA SER A 187 24.34 8.20 11.76
C SER A 187 25.61 8.48 10.96
N PHE A 188 25.44 8.79 9.68
CA PHE A 188 26.51 9.06 8.72
C PHE A 188 26.19 10.40 8.07
N LEU A 189 26.83 11.45 8.55
CA LEU A 189 26.61 12.84 8.10
C LEU A 189 27.94 13.55 7.79
N LYS A 190 29.03 12.79 7.71
CA LYS A 190 30.38 13.33 7.48
C LYS A 190 30.47 13.92 6.07
N GLY A 191 29.78 13.34 5.09
CA GLY A 191 29.63 13.91 3.76
C GLY A 191 28.92 15.26 3.78
N ALA A 192 27.81 15.37 4.52
CA ALA A 192 27.10 16.63 4.71
C ALA A 192 27.97 17.70 5.40
N ILE A 193 28.70 17.34 6.45
CA ILE A 193 29.65 18.24 7.14
C ILE A 193 30.72 18.74 6.17
N ALA A 194 31.34 17.83 5.42
CA ALA A 194 32.37 18.18 4.44
C ALA A 194 31.84 19.09 3.32
N ALA A 195 30.55 19.00 2.99
CA ALA A 195 29.88 19.88 2.02
C ALA A 195 29.50 21.27 2.58
N GLY A 196 29.87 21.56 3.83
CA GLY A 196 29.69 22.88 4.45
C GLY A 196 28.44 23.02 5.33
N HIS A 197 27.71 21.94 5.59
CA HIS A 197 26.60 21.97 6.55
C HIS A 197 27.11 21.97 7.99
N LYS A 198 27.07 23.14 8.62
CA LYS A 198 27.52 23.36 10.02
C LYS A 198 26.52 22.82 11.05
N ASN A 199 26.97 22.64 12.29
CA ASN A 199 26.17 22.18 13.45
C ASN A 199 25.65 20.74 13.38
N LEU A 200 26.17 19.91 12.48
CA LEU A 200 25.77 18.50 12.37
C LEU A 200 26.60 17.54 13.25
N GLU A 201 27.77 17.98 13.72
CA GLU A 201 28.69 17.16 14.54
C GLU A 201 28.10 16.76 15.90
N ASN A 202 27.19 17.57 16.43
CA ASN A 202 26.49 17.34 17.69
C ASN A 202 25.02 16.89 17.49
N MET A 203 24.61 16.62 16.25
CA MET A 203 23.22 16.29 15.96
C MET A 203 22.93 14.85 16.36
N THR A 204 21.89 14.67 17.17
CA THR A 204 21.42 13.33 17.53
C THR A 204 21.03 12.56 16.29
N THR A 205 21.13 11.25 16.36
CA THR A 205 20.72 10.37 15.26
C THR A 205 19.19 10.35 15.06
N PHE A 206 18.41 10.94 15.99
CA PHE A 206 16.95 11.05 15.97
C PHE A 206 16.41 11.74 14.71
N ASP A 207 15.19 11.39 14.32
CA ASP A 207 14.55 11.97 13.15
C ASP A 207 14.02 13.39 13.39
N ASP A 208 14.61 14.37 12.69
CA ASP A 208 14.18 15.76 12.67
C ASP A 208 13.45 16.12 11.36
N VAL A 209 13.04 15.14 10.56
CA VAL A 209 12.22 15.36 9.35
C VAL A 209 10.90 14.60 9.44
N GLY A 210 10.89 13.46 10.11
CA GLY A 210 9.76 12.54 10.25
C GLY A 210 9.65 11.49 9.14
N HIS A 211 10.43 11.64 8.05
CA HIS A 211 10.38 10.72 6.91
C HIS A 211 10.87 9.32 7.29
N GLY A 212 12.02 9.21 7.96
CA GLY A 212 12.57 7.93 8.41
C GLY A 212 11.72 7.22 9.47
N THR A 213 11.08 7.97 10.36
CA THR A 213 10.10 7.43 11.32
C THR A 213 8.87 6.84 10.61
N HIS A 214 8.40 7.53 9.57
CA HIS A 214 7.27 7.09 8.75
C HIS A 214 7.59 5.83 7.95
N THR A 215 8.77 5.79 7.31
CA THR A 215 9.20 4.63 6.52
C THR A 215 9.50 3.43 7.43
N ALA A 216 10.22 3.62 8.54
CA ALA A 216 10.54 2.54 9.48
C ALA A 216 9.29 1.90 10.10
N SER A 217 8.31 2.71 10.52
CA SER A 217 7.05 2.19 11.07
C SER A 217 6.17 1.50 10.02
N THR A 218 6.21 1.94 8.75
CA THR A 218 5.55 1.24 7.64
C THR A 218 6.14 -0.16 7.41
N ILE A 219 7.46 -0.33 7.59
CA ILE A 219 8.14 -1.62 7.44
C ILE A 219 7.74 -2.57 8.56
N ALA A 220 8.01 -2.19 9.80
CA ALA A 220 7.96 -3.10 10.95
C ALA A 220 7.48 -2.43 12.23
N GLY A 221 6.64 -1.39 12.14
CA GLY A 221 6.04 -0.77 13.31
C GLY A 221 5.21 -1.77 14.11
N SER A 222 5.43 -1.82 15.42
CA SER A 222 4.57 -2.49 16.38
C SER A 222 3.16 -1.90 16.33
N ALA A 223 2.16 -2.70 16.69
CA ALA A 223 0.78 -2.28 16.69
C ALA A 223 0.55 -1.09 17.66
N VAL A 224 -0.11 -0.05 17.18
CA VAL A 224 -0.50 1.12 17.99
C VAL A 224 -1.96 1.42 17.76
N ASP A 225 -2.77 1.20 18.79
CA ASP A 225 -4.21 1.45 18.75
C ASP A 225 -4.52 2.95 18.66
N ARG A 226 -5.68 3.25 18.06
CA ARG A 226 -6.21 4.63 17.91
C ARG A 226 -5.24 5.57 17.18
N ALA A 227 -4.40 5.02 16.33
CA ALA A 227 -3.56 5.80 15.42
C ALA A 227 -4.47 6.54 14.44
N ASN A 228 -4.35 7.87 14.43
CA ASN A 228 -5.14 8.75 13.59
C ASN A 228 -4.38 10.06 13.36
N MET A 229 -4.79 10.79 12.33
CA MET A 229 -4.33 12.16 12.09
C MET A 229 -5.56 13.05 12.05
N LEU A 230 -5.73 13.94 13.04
CA LEU A 230 -6.90 14.81 13.19
C LEU A 230 -8.24 14.04 13.24
N GLY A 231 -8.23 12.83 13.82
CA GLY A 231 -9.39 11.93 13.85
C GLY A 231 -9.57 11.10 12.57
N GLU A 232 -8.84 11.41 11.51
CA GLU A 232 -8.92 10.70 10.23
C GLU A 232 -7.99 9.49 10.16
N ALA A 233 -8.35 8.54 9.31
CA ALA A 233 -7.68 7.25 9.15
C ALA A 233 -7.53 6.47 10.48
N ASN A 234 -8.46 6.68 11.41
CA ASN A 234 -8.45 6.09 12.74
C ASN A 234 -8.47 4.55 12.70
N GLY A 235 -7.51 3.93 13.38
CA GLY A 235 -7.39 2.48 13.47
C GLY A 235 -6.11 2.06 14.21
N THR A 236 -5.67 0.82 14.00
CA THR A 236 -4.46 0.28 14.64
C THR A 236 -3.25 0.39 13.71
N ALA A 237 -2.33 1.31 13.92
CA ALA A 237 -1.17 1.40 13.03
C ALA A 237 -0.23 0.21 13.25
N VAL A 238 0.12 -0.51 12.18
CA VAL A 238 1.07 -1.64 12.24
C VAL A 238 1.83 -1.73 10.91
N GLY A 239 3.12 -2.09 11.00
CA GLY A 239 3.96 -2.32 9.82
C GLY A 239 3.61 -3.61 9.09
N MET A 240 4.17 -3.81 7.90
CA MET A 240 3.96 -5.03 7.12
C MET A 240 4.58 -6.27 7.78
N ALA A 241 5.70 -6.12 8.50
CA ALA A 241 6.38 -7.18 9.25
C ALA A 241 6.50 -6.81 10.74
N PRO A 242 5.43 -6.92 11.53
CA PRO A 242 5.36 -6.38 12.88
C PRO A 242 6.37 -7.01 13.86
N ARG A 243 6.90 -8.20 13.58
CA ARG A 243 7.90 -8.88 14.43
C ARG A 243 9.34 -8.75 13.94
N ALA A 244 9.57 -8.09 12.80
CA ALA A 244 10.93 -7.83 12.33
C ALA A 244 11.67 -6.79 13.20
N HIS A 245 12.99 -6.90 13.22
CA HIS A 245 13.88 -5.94 13.84
C HIS A 245 14.21 -4.80 12.86
N LEU A 246 14.49 -3.63 13.40
CA LEU A 246 14.88 -2.44 12.66
C LEU A 246 16.29 -2.00 13.06
N ALA A 247 17.12 -1.76 12.05
CA ALA A 247 18.42 -1.12 12.18
C ALA A 247 18.40 0.21 11.41
N ILE A 248 18.59 1.32 12.10
CA ILE A 248 18.40 2.66 11.52
C ILE A 248 19.76 3.26 11.16
N TYR A 249 19.89 3.66 9.90
CA TYR A 249 21.07 4.31 9.35
C TYR A 249 20.68 5.71 8.86
N ARG A 250 20.88 6.72 9.70
CA ARG A 250 20.61 8.11 9.31
C ARG A 250 21.66 8.57 8.30
N VAL A 251 21.24 8.85 7.09
CA VAL A 251 22.11 9.31 5.97
C VAL A 251 21.58 10.58 5.30
N CYS A 252 20.43 11.07 5.77
CA CYS A 252 19.69 12.17 5.17
C CYS A 252 19.41 13.31 6.15
N MET A 253 19.16 14.47 5.56
CA MET A 253 18.73 15.72 6.17
C MET A 253 17.49 16.25 5.45
N ARG A 254 16.90 17.33 5.96
CA ARG A 254 15.72 17.97 5.36
C ARG A 254 15.89 18.35 3.88
N TRP A 255 17.10 18.67 3.45
CA TRP A 255 17.43 19.09 2.08
C TRP A 255 17.95 17.97 1.18
N GLY A 256 18.14 16.75 1.69
CA GLY A 256 18.60 15.60 0.91
C GLY A 256 19.68 14.79 1.61
N CYS A 257 20.35 13.94 0.83
CA CYS A 257 21.29 12.94 1.31
C CYS A 257 22.55 12.97 0.43
N TYR A 258 23.73 12.93 1.05
CA TYR A 258 24.98 12.87 0.31
C TYR A 258 25.33 11.43 -0.07
N GLY A 259 25.82 11.23 -1.29
CA GLY A 259 26.14 9.89 -1.80
C GLY A 259 27.19 9.13 -0.97
N SER A 260 28.16 9.85 -0.39
CA SER A 260 29.17 9.29 0.52
C SER A 260 28.55 8.76 1.82
N ASP A 261 27.64 9.52 2.41
CA ASP A 261 26.91 9.17 3.63
C ASP A 261 25.97 7.97 3.38
N VAL A 262 25.26 7.98 2.25
CA VAL A 262 24.43 6.85 1.81
C VAL A 262 25.28 5.58 1.69
N LEU A 263 26.41 5.64 0.98
CA LEU A 263 27.28 4.47 0.82
C LEU A 263 27.86 3.98 2.15
N ALA A 264 28.19 4.89 3.07
CA ALA A 264 28.64 4.54 4.42
C ALA A 264 27.54 3.81 5.22
N GLY A 265 26.28 4.27 5.12
CA GLY A 265 25.13 3.58 5.72
C GLY A 265 24.89 2.19 5.13
N ILE A 266 25.01 2.02 3.80
CA ILE A 266 24.91 0.71 3.16
C ILE A 266 26.02 -0.22 3.68
N ASN A 267 27.26 0.29 3.75
CA ASN A 267 28.40 -0.47 4.25
C ASN A 267 28.21 -0.92 5.71
N ALA A 268 27.70 -0.04 6.57
CA ALA A 268 27.37 -0.39 7.95
C ALA A 268 26.29 -1.49 7.99
N GLY A 269 25.21 -1.34 7.21
CA GLY A 269 24.17 -2.37 7.10
C GLY A 269 24.71 -3.75 6.72
N ILE A 270 25.61 -3.81 5.73
CA ILE A 270 26.25 -5.07 5.32
C ILE A 270 27.06 -5.69 6.47
N ASN A 271 27.84 -4.87 7.19
CA ASN A 271 28.71 -5.36 8.28
C ASN A 271 27.91 -5.76 9.53
N ASP A 272 26.77 -5.12 9.77
CA ASP A 272 25.89 -5.40 10.90
C ASP A 272 25.08 -6.69 10.72
N GLY A 273 25.02 -7.24 9.50
CA GLY A 273 24.35 -8.51 9.22
C GLY A 273 22.83 -8.40 9.00
N ILE A 274 22.36 -7.29 8.43
CA ILE A 274 20.94 -7.12 8.07
C ILE A 274 20.51 -8.10 6.95
N ASP A 275 19.21 -8.37 6.83
CA ASP A 275 18.64 -9.20 5.76
C ASP A 275 18.08 -8.40 4.60
N VAL A 276 17.51 -7.24 4.91
CA VAL A 276 16.80 -6.37 3.97
C VAL A 276 17.27 -4.95 4.17
N LEU A 277 17.48 -4.24 3.07
CA LEU A 277 17.87 -2.84 3.02
C LEU A 277 16.76 -2.04 2.33
N SER A 278 16.09 -1.16 3.08
CA SER A 278 15.05 -0.25 2.58
C SER A 278 15.66 1.11 2.31
N ILE A 279 15.56 1.57 1.06
CA ILE A 279 16.11 2.85 0.59
C ILE A 279 14.99 3.66 -0.09
N SER A 280 14.37 4.55 0.67
CA SER A 280 13.37 5.51 0.17
C SER A 280 14.00 6.77 -0.41
N LEU A 281 15.16 6.60 -1.04
CA LEU A 281 16.03 7.64 -1.58
C LEU A 281 16.29 7.38 -3.06
N GLY A 282 16.61 8.42 -3.81
CA GLY A 282 16.97 8.27 -5.22
C GLY A 282 17.34 9.61 -5.84
N GLY A 283 18.19 9.53 -6.86
CA GLY A 283 18.57 10.68 -7.68
C GLY A 283 18.20 10.46 -9.14
N TYR A 284 18.59 11.41 -9.98
CA TYR A 284 18.53 11.22 -11.42
C TYR A 284 19.42 10.04 -11.84
N PRO A 285 18.99 9.19 -12.79
CA PRO A 285 19.79 8.04 -13.22
C PRO A 285 21.19 8.44 -13.67
N SER A 286 22.19 7.73 -13.15
CA SER A 286 23.58 7.81 -13.60
C SER A 286 24.11 6.41 -13.88
N ASN A 287 25.29 6.29 -14.50
CA ASN A 287 25.90 4.98 -14.72
C ASN A 287 26.06 4.23 -13.40
N TYR A 288 25.92 2.90 -13.41
CA TYR A 288 25.93 2.12 -12.17
C TYR A 288 27.19 2.31 -11.34
N TYR A 289 28.36 2.47 -11.96
CA TYR A 289 29.64 2.64 -11.26
C TYR A 289 29.84 4.05 -10.66
N THR A 290 28.98 5.02 -10.97
CA THR A 290 28.96 6.36 -10.36
C THR A 290 27.79 6.56 -9.39
N ASP A 291 26.84 5.63 -9.38
CA ASP A 291 25.68 5.68 -8.50
C ASP A 291 26.01 4.94 -7.18
N PRO A 292 26.10 5.65 -6.04
CA PRO A 292 26.45 5.05 -4.75
C PRO A 292 25.40 4.01 -4.29
N ILE A 293 24.12 4.21 -4.62
CA ILE A 293 23.06 3.24 -4.30
C ILE A 293 23.26 2.00 -5.16
N ALA A 294 23.53 2.14 -6.46
CA ALA A 294 23.74 0.99 -7.34
C ALA A 294 24.97 0.17 -6.93
N VAL A 295 26.11 0.82 -6.63
CA VAL A 295 27.34 0.16 -6.15
C VAL A 295 27.11 -0.54 -4.82
N GLY A 296 26.55 0.17 -3.83
CA GLY A 296 26.29 -0.38 -2.50
C GLY A 296 25.28 -1.53 -2.54
N ALA A 297 24.21 -1.39 -3.32
CA ALA A 297 23.20 -2.43 -3.46
C ALA A 297 23.74 -3.68 -4.15
N PHE A 298 24.69 -3.54 -5.08
CA PHE A 298 25.36 -4.69 -5.68
C PHE A 298 26.13 -5.48 -4.62
N ARG A 299 26.87 -4.78 -3.75
CA ARG A 299 27.62 -5.39 -2.63
C ARG A 299 26.70 -6.10 -1.64
N ALA A 300 25.59 -5.45 -1.29
CA ALA A 300 24.58 -6.04 -0.42
C ALA A 300 24.00 -7.33 -1.02
N MET A 301 23.63 -7.30 -2.31
CA MET A 301 23.12 -8.48 -3.03
C MET A 301 24.14 -9.63 -3.06
N GLN A 302 25.44 -9.35 -3.26
CA GLN A 302 26.49 -10.38 -3.21
C GLN A 302 26.58 -11.07 -1.84
N LYS A 303 26.15 -10.40 -0.77
CA LYS A 303 26.09 -10.93 0.60
C LYS A 303 24.72 -11.53 0.94
N GLY A 304 23.82 -11.65 -0.03
CA GLY A 304 22.49 -12.22 0.17
C GLY A 304 21.47 -11.25 0.78
N ILE A 305 21.80 -9.96 0.87
CA ILE A 305 20.93 -8.91 1.42
C ILE A 305 20.01 -8.40 0.31
N PHE A 306 18.71 -8.38 0.58
CA PHE A 306 17.73 -7.84 -0.35
C PHE A 306 17.72 -6.31 -0.32
N VAL A 307 17.63 -5.64 -1.47
CA VAL A 307 17.58 -4.17 -1.53
C VAL A 307 16.29 -3.70 -2.23
N SER A 308 15.48 -2.94 -1.50
CA SER A 308 14.24 -2.31 -1.99
C SER A 308 14.45 -0.80 -2.09
N CYS A 309 14.19 -0.25 -3.28
CA CYS A 309 14.38 1.16 -3.58
C CYS A 309 13.08 1.79 -4.10
N SER A 310 12.81 3.03 -3.68
CA SER A 310 11.73 3.82 -4.29
C SER A 310 12.02 4.14 -5.76
N ALA A 311 10.98 4.16 -6.60
CA ALA A 311 11.11 4.50 -8.03
C ALA A 311 11.37 5.98 -8.31
N GLY A 312 11.08 6.87 -7.36
CA GLY A 312 11.13 8.32 -7.52
C GLY A 312 9.76 8.96 -7.74
N ASN A 313 9.68 10.27 -7.49
CA ASN A 313 8.44 11.05 -7.52
C ASN A 313 8.41 12.09 -8.66
N ALA A 314 9.11 11.82 -9.76
CA ALA A 314 9.28 12.72 -10.91
C ALA A 314 8.38 12.37 -12.12
N GLY A 315 7.36 11.53 -11.91
CA GLY A 315 6.29 11.30 -12.88
C GLY A 315 5.47 12.58 -13.16
N PRO A 316 4.57 12.57 -14.16
CA PRO A 316 4.10 11.42 -14.94
C PRO A 316 4.85 11.21 -16.27
N TYR A 317 5.98 11.88 -16.50
CA TYR A 317 6.71 11.74 -17.76
C TYR A 317 7.53 10.43 -17.80
N TYR A 318 7.69 9.83 -18.98
CA TYR A 318 8.57 8.67 -19.18
C TYR A 318 10.04 9.04 -18.94
N TYR A 319 10.90 8.05 -18.69
CA TYR A 319 12.32 8.21 -18.38
C TYR A 319 12.60 9.08 -17.13
N SER A 320 11.67 9.05 -16.18
CA SER A 320 11.76 9.74 -14.88
C SER A 320 12.13 8.80 -13.73
N ILE A 321 12.20 7.49 -14.00
CA ILE A 321 12.53 6.45 -13.04
C ILE A 321 13.92 6.68 -12.44
N ALA A 322 14.06 6.43 -11.13
CA ALA A 322 15.33 6.36 -10.41
C ALA A 322 15.62 4.91 -10.01
N ASN A 323 16.82 4.65 -9.47
CA ASN A 323 17.20 3.34 -8.93
C ASN A 323 17.02 2.19 -9.94
N GLU A 324 17.56 2.35 -11.15
CA GLU A 324 17.33 1.44 -12.29
C GLU A 324 18.17 0.14 -12.26
N ALA A 325 18.96 -0.09 -11.20
CA ALA A 325 19.86 -1.23 -11.10
C ALA A 325 19.10 -2.58 -11.18
N PRO A 326 19.59 -3.58 -11.93
CA PRO A 326 18.92 -4.88 -12.04
C PRO A 326 18.88 -5.69 -10.72
N TRP A 327 19.81 -5.44 -9.80
CA TRP A 327 19.92 -6.13 -8.51
C TRP A 327 19.12 -5.47 -7.38
N THR A 328 18.39 -4.38 -7.64
CA THR A 328 17.47 -3.76 -6.69
C THR A 328 16.01 -4.02 -7.10
N LEU A 329 15.10 -4.10 -6.13
CA LEU A 329 13.67 -4.01 -6.40
C LEU A 329 13.27 -2.54 -6.46
N THR A 330 12.83 -2.05 -7.62
CA THR A 330 12.41 -0.65 -7.80
C THR A 330 10.90 -0.52 -7.74
N VAL A 331 10.40 0.20 -6.73
CA VAL A 331 9.00 0.21 -6.33
C VAL A 331 8.32 1.52 -6.71
N GLY A 332 7.38 1.48 -7.65
CA GLY A 332 6.48 2.59 -7.95
C GLY A 332 5.33 2.70 -6.93
N ALA A 333 4.53 3.75 -7.05
CA ALA A 333 3.46 4.06 -6.11
C ALA A 333 2.08 3.92 -6.75
N SER A 334 1.11 3.54 -5.93
CA SER A 334 -0.29 3.41 -6.29
C SER A 334 -1.20 3.76 -5.11
N SER A 335 -2.47 4.02 -5.40
CA SER A 335 -3.49 4.35 -4.42
C SER A 335 -3.99 3.12 -3.66
N ILE A 336 -4.56 3.37 -2.48
CA ILE A 336 -5.42 2.44 -1.75
C ILE A 336 -6.89 2.85 -1.95
N ASP A 337 -7.84 2.05 -1.50
CA ASP A 337 -9.28 2.35 -1.58
C ASP A 337 -9.83 3.13 -0.39
N ARG A 338 -8.98 3.47 0.58
CA ARG A 338 -9.29 4.46 1.61
C ARG A 338 -9.19 5.87 1.04
N ARG A 339 -10.20 6.70 1.29
CA ARG A 339 -10.21 8.15 1.01
C ARG A 339 -10.57 8.94 2.25
N ILE A 340 -10.00 10.11 2.41
CA ILE A 340 -10.32 11.02 3.52
C ILE A 340 -11.21 12.12 2.96
N MET A 341 -12.51 11.82 2.89
CA MET A 341 -13.45 12.42 1.94
C MET A 341 -14.01 13.75 2.42
N SER A 342 -14.00 14.72 1.50
CA SER A 342 -14.78 15.96 1.58
C SER A 342 -15.63 16.10 0.33
N THR A 343 -16.91 16.43 0.46
CA THR A 343 -17.82 16.63 -0.67
C THR A 343 -18.10 18.11 -0.86
N VAL A 344 -17.80 18.63 -2.05
CA VAL A 344 -18.22 19.96 -2.47
C VAL A 344 -19.61 19.85 -3.10
N ARG A 345 -20.63 20.42 -2.45
CA ARG A 345 -21.98 20.51 -3.02
C ARG A 345 -22.20 21.92 -3.54
N LEU A 346 -22.32 22.07 -4.85
CA LEU A 346 -22.57 23.35 -5.51
C LEU A 346 -24.04 23.78 -5.36
N GLY A 347 -24.31 25.08 -5.53
CA GLY A 347 -25.67 25.64 -5.43
C GLY A 347 -26.62 25.15 -6.52
N ASP A 348 -26.12 24.56 -7.61
CA ASP A 348 -26.91 23.88 -8.65
C ASP A 348 -27.21 22.41 -8.31
N GLY A 349 -26.77 21.92 -7.15
CA GLY A 349 -27.02 20.56 -6.67
C GLY A 349 -25.93 19.54 -7.04
N GLN A 350 -24.92 19.89 -7.84
CA GLN A 350 -23.82 18.97 -8.14
C GLN A 350 -22.99 18.64 -6.90
N GLU A 351 -22.67 17.36 -6.71
CA GLU A 351 -21.80 16.87 -5.64
C GLU A 351 -20.48 16.34 -6.20
N LEU A 352 -19.37 16.84 -5.66
CA LEU A 352 -18.03 16.60 -6.17
C LEU A 352 -17.12 16.14 -5.02
N ASN A 353 -16.55 14.94 -5.15
CA ASN A 353 -15.78 14.32 -4.08
C ASN A 353 -14.29 14.72 -4.15
N GLY A 354 -13.86 15.45 -3.13
CA GLY A 354 -12.47 15.78 -2.84
C GLY A 354 -11.93 15.06 -1.61
N GLU A 355 -10.74 15.47 -1.19
CA GLU A 355 -10.10 14.98 0.04
C GLU A 355 -9.42 16.10 0.84
N THR A 356 -9.40 15.94 2.17
CA THR A 356 -8.72 16.81 3.15
C THR A 356 -8.56 16.06 4.48
N LEU A 357 -7.48 16.34 5.24
CA LEU A 357 -7.37 15.86 6.63
C LEU A 357 -8.10 16.74 7.62
N TYR A 358 -8.16 18.06 7.36
CA TYR A 358 -8.79 18.99 8.28
C TYR A 358 -10.30 19.03 8.06
N GLN A 359 -11.05 18.45 9.01
CA GLN A 359 -12.51 18.32 8.98
C GLN A 359 -13.14 18.92 10.26
N PRO A 360 -13.23 20.27 10.37
CA PRO A 360 -13.75 20.92 11.58
C PRO A 360 -15.24 20.67 11.81
N LYS A 361 -15.59 20.18 13.02
CA LYS A 361 -16.98 19.90 13.43
C LYS A 361 -17.91 21.14 13.39
N ASN A 362 -17.34 22.32 13.64
CA ASN A 362 -18.11 23.56 13.73
C ASN A 362 -18.27 24.27 12.38
N PHE A 363 -17.78 23.69 11.29
CA PHE A 363 -18.00 24.22 9.95
C PHE A 363 -19.28 23.63 9.36
N SER A 364 -20.41 24.06 9.91
CA SER A 364 -21.74 23.77 9.41
C SER A 364 -22.50 25.07 9.27
N SER A 365 -23.13 25.28 8.11
CA SER A 365 -23.95 26.44 7.83
C SER A 365 -25.30 25.96 7.30
N SER A 366 -26.38 26.59 7.77
CA SER A 366 -27.74 26.35 7.27
C SER A 366 -27.94 26.86 5.83
N SER A 367 -26.99 27.60 5.29
CA SER A 367 -27.04 28.18 3.95
C SER A 367 -25.68 28.06 3.24
N PRO A 368 -25.65 27.94 1.90
CA PRO A 368 -24.40 27.74 1.18
C PRO A 368 -23.58 29.03 1.18
N PHE A 369 -22.25 28.89 1.16
CA PHE A 369 -21.34 30.04 1.08
C PHE A 369 -21.19 30.48 -0.37
N GLU A 370 -21.10 31.79 -0.63
CA GLU A 370 -20.75 32.29 -1.95
C GLU A 370 -19.30 31.88 -2.30
N LEU A 371 -19.07 31.48 -3.55
CA LEU A 371 -17.75 31.18 -4.09
C LEU A 371 -17.10 32.47 -4.61
N ALA A 372 -15.80 32.60 -4.38
CA ALA A 372 -15.01 33.72 -4.89
C ALA A 372 -13.70 33.25 -5.52
N ARG A 373 -13.22 34.01 -6.52
CA ARG A 373 -11.87 33.85 -7.04
C ARG A 373 -10.87 34.57 -6.12
N PRO A 374 -9.61 34.12 -6.05
CA PRO A 374 -8.58 34.70 -5.20
C PRO A 374 -8.02 36.01 -5.80
N TYR A 375 -8.76 37.12 -5.65
CA TYR A 375 -8.33 38.42 -6.14
C TYR A 375 -7.56 39.23 -5.08
N TYR A 376 -6.51 39.93 -5.50
CA TYR A 376 -5.78 40.88 -4.65
C TYR A 376 -6.58 42.18 -4.55
N GLY A 377 -7.26 42.41 -3.41
CA GLY A 377 -7.96 43.67 -3.16
C GLY A 377 -9.23 43.57 -2.32
N GLY A 378 -9.69 42.37 -1.97
CA GLY A 378 -10.88 42.16 -1.12
C GLY A 378 -11.97 41.32 -1.80
N GLY A 379 -13.15 41.26 -1.19
CA GLY A 379 -14.32 40.56 -1.76
C GLY A 379 -14.42 39.06 -1.45
N ILE A 380 -13.53 38.52 -0.61
CA ILE A 380 -13.55 37.12 -0.16
C ILE A 380 -14.04 36.92 1.29
N LYS A 381 -14.33 38.01 2.01
CA LYS A 381 -14.84 37.96 3.39
C LYS A 381 -16.16 37.19 3.43
N GLY A 382 -16.24 36.14 4.25
CA GLY A 382 -17.42 35.27 4.37
C GLY A 382 -17.62 34.29 3.22
N LYS A 383 -16.65 34.16 2.31
CA LYS A 383 -16.75 33.35 1.08
C LYS A 383 -15.77 32.19 1.06
N ILE A 384 -16.09 31.17 0.28
CA ILE A 384 -15.16 30.07 -0.03
C ILE A 384 -14.35 30.45 -1.27
N VAL A 385 -13.03 30.38 -1.16
CA VAL A 385 -12.12 30.69 -2.27
C VAL A 385 -11.96 29.45 -3.15
N PHE A 386 -12.28 29.58 -4.44
CA PHE A 386 -12.00 28.56 -5.43
C PHE A 386 -10.65 28.83 -6.12
N CYS A 387 -9.71 27.92 -5.90
CA CYS A 387 -8.40 27.90 -6.52
C CYS A 387 -8.42 27.08 -7.80
N GLY A 388 -8.83 27.74 -8.90
CA GLY A 388 -8.86 27.20 -10.25
C GLY A 388 -7.50 27.14 -10.95
N GLU A 389 -7.48 26.77 -12.24
CA GLU A 389 -6.25 26.51 -12.98
C GLU A 389 -5.37 27.76 -13.15
N ILE A 390 -6.00 28.90 -13.45
CA ILE A 390 -5.33 30.19 -13.66
C ILE A 390 -4.94 30.82 -12.31
N ASP A 391 -5.77 30.57 -11.30
CA ASP A 391 -5.70 31.18 -9.99
C ASP A 391 -4.62 30.55 -9.08
N ARG A 392 -4.05 29.40 -9.49
CA ARG A 392 -3.12 28.58 -8.69
C ARG A 392 -1.83 29.27 -8.24
N TYR A 393 -1.43 30.36 -8.90
CA TYR A 393 -0.24 31.13 -8.54
C TYR A 393 -0.54 32.30 -7.61
N SER A 394 -1.82 32.61 -7.39
CA SER A 394 -2.25 33.59 -6.38
C SER A 394 -1.71 33.20 -5.01
N VAL A 395 -1.24 34.17 -4.23
CA VAL A 395 -0.73 33.89 -2.87
C VAL A 395 -1.83 33.26 -2.01
N ALA A 396 -3.09 33.68 -2.17
CA ALA A 396 -4.22 33.07 -1.44
C ALA A 396 -4.41 31.57 -1.76
N CYS A 397 -4.02 31.10 -2.95
CA CYS A 397 -4.08 29.68 -3.29
C CYS A 397 -2.82 28.87 -2.92
N ARG A 398 -1.74 29.56 -2.57
CA ARG A 398 -0.48 28.95 -2.12
C ARG A 398 -0.36 28.95 -0.60
N ASP A 399 -1.02 29.87 0.06
CA ASP A 399 -0.95 30.12 1.49
C ASP A 399 -2.35 30.43 2.05
N GLU A 400 -2.92 29.44 2.76
CA GLU A 400 -4.25 29.53 3.35
C GLU A 400 -4.34 30.56 4.47
N SER A 401 -3.22 30.90 5.14
CA SER A 401 -3.20 31.98 6.12
C SER A 401 -3.57 33.32 5.48
N LYS A 402 -3.32 33.46 4.16
CA LYS A 402 -3.75 34.65 3.43
C LYS A 402 -5.26 34.68 3.17
N VAL A 403 -5.88 33.53 2.94
CA VAL A 403 -7.35 33.42 2.82
C VAL A 403 -8.00 33.77 4.15
N GLU A 404 -7.49 33.21 5.24
CA GLU A 404 -7.97 33.42 6.60
C GLU A 404 -7.84 34.90 7.02
N SER A 405 -6.67 35.52 6.84
CA SER A 405 -6.44 36.93 7.19
C SER A 405 -7.31 37.93 6.43
N LEU A 406 -7.86 37.55 5.27
CA LEU A 406 -8.80 38.34 4.49
C LEU A 406 -10.28 38.03 4.80
N GLY A 407 -10.52 37.16 5.78
CA GLY A 407 -11.85 36.76 6.24
C GLY A 407 -12.52 35.70 5.37
N GLY A 408 -11.78 35.01 4.50
CA GLY A 408 -12.29 33.86 3.76
C GLY A 408 -12.55 32.68 4.70
N VAL A 409 -13.62 31.91 4.44
CA VAL A 409 -14.10 30.88 5.38
C VAL A 409 -13.72 29.46 4.97
N GLY A 410 -13.17 29.27 3.78
CA GLY A 410 -12.70 27.97 3.30
C GLY A 410 -12.10 28.04 1.91
N THR A 411 -11.51 26.94 1.46
CA THR A 411 -10.86 26.83 0.15
C THR A 411 -11.26 25.55 -0.58
N ILE A 412 -11.60 25.66 -1.86
CA ILE A 412 -11.75 24.53 -2.78
C ILE A 412 -10.62 24.63 -3.79
N ARG A 413 -9.76 23.61 -3.88
CA ARG A 413 -8.64 23.58 -4.81
C ARG A 413 -8.82 22.50 -5.86
N MET A 414 -8.72 22.89 -7.14
CA MET A 414 -8.63 21.89 -8.21
C MET A 414 -7.20 21.34 -8.31
N SER A 415 -7.10 20.02 -8.46
CA SER A 415 -5.86 19.36 -8.88
C SER A 415 -5.43 19.83 -10.27
N ARG A 416 -4.12 19.78 -10.55
CA ARG A 416 -3.56 20.09 -11.87
C ARG A 416 -3.94 19.03 -12.89
N TRP A 417 -3.88 19.39 -14.18
CA TRP A 417 -4.04 18.41 -15.26
C TRP A 417 -3.12 17.20 -15.05
N ILE A 418 -1.84 17.38 -14.72
CA ILE A 418 -0.94 16.23 -14.51
C ILE A 418 -1.40 15.27 -13.40
N GLN A 419 -2.16 15.75 -12.40
CA GLN A 419 -2.62 14.94 -11.27
C GLN A 419 -3.87 14.13 -11.60
N GLY A 420 -4.64 14.54 -12.61
CA GLY A 420 -5.84 13.83 -13.03
C GLY A 420 -6.82 13.59 -11.90
N ASN A 421 -7.15 12.32 -11.67
CA ASN A 421 -8.07 11.82 -10.65
C ASN A 421 -7.43 11.61 -9.28
N ASN A 422 -6.12 11.81 -9.13
CA ASN A 422 -5.49 11.70 -7.81
C ASN A 422 -5.71 12.98 -6.99
N THR A 423 -6.01 12.78 -5.72
CA THR A 423 -6.14 13.80 -4.69
C THR A 423 -5.25 13.43 -3.50
N MET A 424 -4.72 14.44 -2.81
CA MET A 424 -3.88 14.23 -1.62
C MET A 424 -4.60 14.82 -0.42
N ALA A 425 -4.85 14.00 0.59
CA ALA A 425 -5.40 14.46 1.86
C ALA A 425 -4.27 15.14 2.64
N ARG A 426 -4.28 16.47 2.67
CA ARG A 426 -3.31 17.27 3.43
C ARG A 426 -3.97 17.92 4.62
N ASN A 427 -3.15 18.32 5.58
CA ASN A 427 -3.59 19.16 6.67
C ASN A 427 -3.69 20.61 6.19
N HIS A 428 -4.67 21.32 6.72
CA HIS A 428 -5.09 22.66 6.34
C HIS A 428 -5.54 23.41 7.59
N THR A 429 -5.39 24.73 7.64
CA THR A 429 -5.78 25.54 8.82
C THR A 429 -7.23 26.02 8.76
N ILE A 430 -7.81 26.04 7.56
CA ILE A 430 -9.20 26.40 7.29
C ILE A 430 -9.92 25.27 6.55
N PRO A 431 -11.26 25.20 6.61
CA PRO A 431 -12.06 24.25 5.84
C PRO A 431 -11.59 24.14 4.39
N PHE A 432 -11.27 22.92 3.95
CA PHE A 432 -10.60 22.69 2.68
C PHE A 432 -11.21 21.51 1.92
N SER A 433 -11.20 21.56 0.59
CA SER A 433 -11.44 20.37 -0.24
C SER A 433 -10.53 20.38 -1.46
N GLN A 434 -9.68 19.35 -1.60
CA GLN A 434 -8.93 19.12 -2.84
C GLN A 434 -9.77 18.28 -3.79
N LEU A 435 -10.29 18.89 -4.86
CA LEU A 435 -10.96 18.18 -5.94
C LEU A 435 -9.96 17.63 -6.95
N ASN A 436 -10.32 16.55 -7.62
CA ASN A 436 -9.59 16.12 -8.81
C ASN A 436 -9.73 17.14 -9.96
N TYR A 437 -8.95 16.96 -11.03
CA TYR A 437 -8.94 17.91 -12.15
C TYR A 437 -10.29 18.05 -12.84
N ASP A 438 -10.99 16.94 -13.09
CA ASP A 438 -12.24 16.94 -13.85
C ASP A 438 -13.40 17.53 -13.04
N ASP A 439 -13.49 17.22 -11.74
CA ASP A 439 -14.46 17.82 -10.82
C ASP A 439 -14.14 19.30 -10.55
N GLY A 440 -12.87 19.66 -10.44
CA GLY A 440 -12.46 21.07 -10.35
C GLY A 440 -12.91 21.90 -11.57
N LYS A 441 -12.88 21.33 -12.78
CA LYS A 441 -13.43 22.00 -13.97
C LYS A 441 -14.93 22.23 -13.88
N LYS A 442 -15.69 21.32 -13.28
CA LYS A 442 -17.13 21.50 -13.09
C LYS A 442 -17.40 22.72 -12.20
N VAL A 443 -16.63 22.90 -11.12
CA VAL A 443 -16.70 24.11 -10.28
C VAL A 443 -16.33 25.36 -11.09
N GLN A 444 -15.24 25.31 -11.86
CA GLN A 444 -14.81 26.44 -12.69
C GLN A 444 -15.87 26.85 -13.72
N ASN A 445 -16.51 25.88 -14.38
CA ASN A 445 -17.58 26.13 -15.33
C ASN A 445 -18.81 26.71 -14.64
N TYR A 446 -19.22 26.13 -13.51
CA TYR A 446 -20.33 26.61 -12.69
C TYR A 446 -20.15 28.08 -12.30
N MET A 447 -18.95 28.46 -11.84
CA MET A 447 -18.65 29.85 -11.47
C MET A 447 -18.67 30.82 -12.65
N ASN A 448 -18.38 30.37 -13.87
CA ASN A 448 -18.36 31.24 -15.05
C ASN A 448 -19.76 31.57 -15.58
N ILE A 449 -20.74 30.67 -15.39
CA ILE A 449 -22.09 30.81 -15.96
C ILE A 449 -23.14 31.23 -14.94
N THR A 450 -22.81 31.19 -13.64
CA THR A 450 -23.76 31.47 -12.56
C THR A 450 -23.53 32.84 -11.96
N HIS A 451 -24.57 33.67 -11.93
CA HIS A 451 -24.55 34.93 -11.18
C HIS A 451 -24.63 34.63 -9.68
N ARG A 452 -23.56 34.91 -8.93
CA ARG A 452 -23.36 34.58 -7.49
C ARG A 452 -23.33 33.06 -7.20
N PRO A 453 -22.28 32.36 -7.65
CA PRO A 453 -22.13 30.92 -7.40
C PRO A 453 -22.00 30.62 -5.89
N THR A 454 -22.58 29.53 -5.42
CA THR A 454 -22.50 29.12 -4.01
C THR A 454 -22.09 27.65 -3.85
N ALA A 455 -21.59 27.27 -2.68
CA ALA A 455 -21.23 25.89 -2.35
C ALA A 455 -21.23 25.59 -0.84
N TYR A 456 -21.33 24.30 -0.52
CA TYR A 456 -20.98 23.72 0.77
C TYR A 456 -19.68 22.91 0.64
N ILE A 457 -18.92 22.83 1.73
CA ILE A 457 -17.92 21.78 1.93
C ILE A 457 -18.46 20.89 3.04
N LEU A 458 -18.80 19.66 2.68
CA LEU A 458 -19.31 18.63 3.58
C LEU A 458 -18.16 17.69 3.93
N PHE A 459 -18.03 17.35 5.20
CA PHE A 459 -16.97 16.50 5.72
C PHE A 459 -17.54 15.10 5.98
N ASN A 460 -17.04 14.11 5.21
CA ASN A 460 -17.54 12.73 5.24
C ASN A 460 -16.55 11.79 5.93
N HIS A 461 -15.52 12.34 6.56
CA HIS A 461 -14.45 11.59 7.23
C HIS A 461 -13.81 10.53 6.34
N THR A 462 -13.20 9.53 6.96
CA THR A 462 -12.54 8.44 6.26
C THR A 462 -13.54 7.42 5.74
N VAL A 463 -13.49 7.17 4.42
CA VAL A 463 -14.31 6.17 3.73
C VAL A 463 -13.44 5.12 3.06
N TYR A 464 -13.99 3.93 2.84
CA TYR A 464 -13.29 2.77 2.25
C TYR A 464 -14.05 2.25 1.02
N GLY A 465 -13.41 1.39 0.23
CA GLY A 465 -14.06 0.78 -0.93
C GLY A 465 -14.13 1.68 -2.16
N ALA A 466 -13.27 2.70 -2.27
CA ALA A 466 -13.20 3.52 -3.49
C ALA A 466 -12.92 2.65 -4.73
N SER A 467 -13.71 2.85 -5.78
CA SER A 467 -13.53 2.19 -7.08
C SER A 467 -12.22 2.62 -7.76
N HIS A 468 -11.79 1.86 -8.76
CA HIS A 468 -10.55 2.11 -9.52
C HIS A 468 -9.27 2.08 -8.68
N THR A 469 -9.24 1.26 -7.63
CA THR A 469 -8.08 1.12 -6.75
C THR A 469 -7.56 -0.32 -6.71
N PRO A 470 -6.24 -0.54 -6.69
CA PRO A 470 -5.20 0.48 -6.82
C PRO A 470 -5.21 1.13 -8.22
N SER A 471 -4.94 2.44 -8.25
CA SER A 471 -4.59 3.18 -9.48
C SER A 471 -3.19 3.76 -9.33
N LEU A 472 -2.49 4.00 -10.45
CA LEU A 472 -1.22 4.69 -10.38
C LEU A 472 -1.40 6.15 -9.98
N VAL A 473 -0.39 6.63 -9.26
CA VAL A 473 -0.31 8.03 -8.87
C VAL A 473 0.56 8.82 -9.84
N TYR A 474 0.15 10.05 -10.14
CA TYR A 474 0.79 10.88 -11.16
C TYR A 474 2.29 11.08 -10.93
N PHE A 475 2.71 11.21 -9.66
CA PHE A 475 4.09 11.48 -9.32
C PHE A 475 4.97 10.23 -9.42
N SER A 476 4.41 9.02 -9.45
CA SER A 476 5.22 7.80 -9.54
C SER A 476 6.06 7.84 -10.82
N SER A 477 7.38 7.85 -10.65
CA SER A 477 8.30 7.88 -11.78
C SER A 477 8.12 6.66 -12.69
N ARG A 478 8.38 6.86 -13.98
CA ARG A 478 8.08 5.90 -15.05
C ARG A 478 9.34 5.57 -15.84
N GLY A 479 9.45 4.31 -16.26
CA GLY A 479 10.46 3.87 -17.21
C GLY A 479 10.25 4.45 -18.61
N PRO A 480 10.89 3.89 -19.65
CA PRO A 480 11.95 2.87 -19.57
C PRO A 480 13.16 3.31 -18.74
N ALA A 481 13.95 2.34 -18.29
CA ALA A 481 15.26 2.61 -17.70
C ALA A 481 16.18 3.25 -18.76
N ARG A 482 16.93 4.28 -18.36
CA ARG A 482 17.92 4.97 -19.20
C ARG A 482 19.20 4.18 -19.38
N ILE A 483 19.70 3.54 -18.31
CA ILE A 483 21.02 2.89 -18.31
C ILE A 483 20.97 1.53 -18.99
N SER A 484 19.93 0.74 -18.68
CA SER A 484 19.72 -0.59 -19.27
C SER A 484 18.27 -0.72 -19.75
N PRO A 485 17.88 -0.14 -20.92
CA PRO A 485 16.51 -0.17 -21.41
C PRO A 485 15.96 -1.59 -21.68
N GLY A 486 16.86 -2.59 -21.77
CA GLY A 486 16.50 -4.01 -21.85
C GLY A 486 16.05 -4.63 -20.51
N ILE A 487 16.11 -3.87 -19.42
CA ILE A 487 15.58 -4.24 -18.10
C ILE A 487 14.37 -3.36 -17.80
N LEU A 488 13.21 -3.97 -17.61
CA LEU A 488 11.95 -3.26 -17.40
C LEU A 488 11.91 -2.61 -16.01
N LYS A 489 11.57 -1.32 -15.95
CA LYS A 489 11.38 -0.56 -14.70
C LYS A 489 10.13 0.35 -14.77
N PRO A 490 9.44 0.63 -13.64
CA PRO A 490 9.68 0.04 -12.30
C PRO A 490 9.46 -1.48 -12.32
N ASP A 491 9.93 -2.18 -11.29
CA ASP A 491 9.73 -3.63 -11.22
C ASP A 491 8.28 -3.96 -10.87
N ILE A 492 7.69 -3.16 -9.98
CA ILE A 492 6.37 -3.38 -9.37
C ILE A 492 5.84 -2.08 -8.75
N VAL A 493 4.56 -2.02 -8.41
CA VAL A 493 3.96 -0.93 -7.62
C VAL A 493 3.35 -1.43 -6.32
N GLY A 494 3.28 -0.54 -5.32
CA GLY A 494 2.60 -0.80 -4.05
C GLY A 494 1.94 0.46 -3.47
N PRO A 495 1.30 0.35 -2.28
CA PRO A 495 0.64 1.47 -1.64
C PRO A 495 1.57 2.66 -1.38
N GLY A 496 1.23 3.84 -1.89
CA GLY A 496 2.07 5.04 -1.74
C GLY A 496 1.30 6.37 -1.79
N LEU A 497 -0.03 6.36 -1.76
CA LEU A 497 -0.87 7.55 -1.68
C LEU A 497 -1.61 7.60 -0.35
N ASN A 498 -1.55 8.74 0.33
CA ASN A 498 -2.26 9.02 1.58
C ASN A 498 -2.04 7.90 2.64
N ILE A 499 -0.78 7.53 2.86
CA ILE A 499 -0.35 6.49 3.80
C ILE A 499 -0.15 7.11 5.18
N ILE A 500 -0.84 6.56 6.19
CA ILE A 500 -0.67 6.96 7.58
C ILE A 500 0.37 6.06 8.25
N ALA A 501 1.34 6.64 8.94
CA ALA A 501 2.33 5.92 9.74
C ALA A 501 2.89 6.84 10.83
N ALA A 502 3.78 6.30 11.69
CA ALA A 502 4.40 7.06 12.76
C ALA A 502 5.13 8.29 12.22
N TYR A 503 5.12 9.36 12.99
CA TYR A 503 5.78 10.60 12.63
C TYR A 503 6.46 11.23 13.85
N ARG A 504 7.37 12.16 13.60
CA ARG A 504 8.01 12.92 14.69
C ARG A 504 6.98 13.85 15.35
N GLU A 505 7.06 13.95 16.68
CA GLU A 505 6.41 15.07 17.38
C GLU A 505 7.19 16.35 17.05
N THR A 506 6.52 17.39 16.57
CA THR A 506 7.15 18.67 16.20
C THR A 506 6.79 19.78 17.18
N HIS A 507 7.81 20.39 17.80
CA HIS A 507 7.67 21.68 18.49
C HIS A 507 8.10 22.89 17.61
N ASP A 508 8.25 22.72 16.29
CA ASP A 508 8.75 23.76 15.38
C ASP A 508 7.60 24.61 14.80
N SER A 509 7.59 25.89 15.17
CA SER A 509 6.53 26.88 14.94
C SER A 509 6.35 27.34 13.49
N ARG A 510 7.24 26.95 12.57
CA ARG A 510 7.20 27.39 11.16
C ARG A 510 6.49 26.43 10.20
N PHE A 511 6.12 25.23 10.65
CA PHE A 511 5.41 24.28 9.79
C PHE A 511 4.03 23.88 10.27
N GLU A 512 3.67 23.98 11.56
CA GLU A 512 2.28 23.79 11.98
C GLU A 512 2.04 24.31 13.40
N ALA A 513 0.99 25.14 13.55
CA ALA A 513 0.35 25.36 14.85
C ALA A 513 -0.59 24.18 15.25
N THR A 514 -0.72 23.15 14.40
CA THR A 514 -1.70 22.05 14.49
C THR A 514 -1.12 20.63 14.65
N LEU A 515 0.20 20.45 14.47
CA LEU A 515 0.86 19.13 14.51
C LEU A 515 1.50 18.82 15.87
N SER A 516 1.51 19.80 16.78
CA SER A 516 2.23 19.77 18.05
C SER A 516 1.79 18.67 19.02
N ASN A 517 0.73 17.91 18.71
CA ASN A 517 0.20 16.80 19.51
C ASN A 517 -0.07 15.51 18.71
N HIS A 518 0.36 15.40 17.45
CA HIS A 518 0.05 14.22 16.60
C HIS A 518 1.29 13.35 16.37
N SER A 519 1.25 12.11 16.86
CA SER A 519 2.33 11.13 16.68
C SER A 519 2.28 10.39 15.33
N PHE A 520 1.27 10.65 14.49
CA PHE A 520 1.08 10.03 13.18
C PHE A 520 0.90 11.10 12.09
N ALA A 521 1.29 10.78 10.85
CA ALA A 521 1.10 11.66 9.70
C ALA A 521 0.71 10.89 8.43
N VAL A 522 -0.03 11.57 7.55
CA VAL A 522 -0.43 11.05 6.23
C VAL A 522 0.49 11.59 5.15
N LEU A 523 1.32 10.74 4.57
CA LEU A 523 2.29 11.08 3.52
C LEU A 523 2.01 10.34 2.21
N SER A 524 2.54 10.87 1.10
CA SER A 524 2.42 10.28 -0.22
C SER A 524 3.77 10.30 -0.94
N GLY A 525 4.13 9.20 -1.59
CA GLY A 525 5.39 9.05 -2.29
C GLY A 525 5.71 7.58 -2.61
N THR A 526 6.60 7.36 -3.58
CA THR A 526 7.28 6.07 -3.73
C THR A 526 8.14 5.71 -2.53
N SER A 527 8.49 6.72 -1.72
CA SER A 527 9.10 6.57 -0.39
C SER A 527 8.20 5.85 0.62
N MET A 528 6.88 5.83 0.41
CA MET A 528 5.95 5.04 1.23
C MET A 528 5.73 3.65 0.63
N SER A 529 5.83 3.46 -0.69
CA SER A 529 5.66 2.13 -1.30
C SER A 529 6.88 1.21 -1.14
N ALA A 530 8.10 1.74 -1.21
CA ALA A 530 9.33 0.97 -0.95
C ALA A 530 9.36 0.29 0.44
N PRO A 531 9.00 0.96 1.56
CA PRO A 531 8.95 0.32 2.87
C PRO A 531 7.84 -0.73 3.01
N HIS A 532 6.68 -0.57 2.34
CA HIS A 532 5.69 -1.66 2.28
C HIS A 532 6.32 -2.94 1.71
N LEU A 533 7.01 -2.83 0.57
CA LEU A 533 7.62 -4.00 -0.05
C LEU A 533 8.84 -4.51 0.73
N SER A 534 9.54 -3.65 1.47
CA SER A 534 10.63 -4.10 2.36
C SER A 534 10.11 -4.95 3.53
N GLY A 535 8.96 -4.58 4.11
CA GLY A 535 8.33 -5.42 5.12
C GLY A 535 7.74 -6.72 4.54
N ILE A 536 7.15 -6.69 3.34
CA ILE A 536 6.73 -7.93 2.64
C ILE A 536 7.93 -8.84 2.37
N VAL A 537 9.08 -8.29 1.98
CA VAL A 537 10.33 -9.05 1.83
C VAL A 537 10.74 -9.67 3.16
N ALA A 538 10.59 -8.96 4.28
CA ALA A 538 10.89 -9.51 5.59
C ALA A 538 9.99 -10.71 5.95
N LEU A 539 8.69 -10.63 5.63
CA LEU A 539 7.75 -11.77 5.78
C LEU A 539 8.16 -12.97 4.91
N ILE A 540 8.56 -12.71 3.66
CA ILE A 540 9.04 -13.76 2.75
C ILE A 540 10.35 -14.37 3.28
N LYS A 541 11.25 -13.56 3.85
CA LYS A 541 12.54 -14.02 4.38
C LYS A 541 12.39 -14.86 5.66
N ASP A 542 11.43 -14.53 6.51
CA ASP A 542 11.02 -15.35 7.65
C ASP A 542 10.55 -16.74 7.19
N THR A 543 9.71 -16.79 6.15
CA THR A 543 9.20 -18.06 5.59
C THR A 543 10.25 -18.82 4.76
N HIS A 544 11.11 -18.11 4.03
CA HIS A 544 12.10 -18.66 3.09
C HIS A 544 13.50 -18.10 3.36
N PRO A 545 14.13 -18.45 4.50
CA PRO A 545 15.38 -17.83 4.96
C PRO A 545 16.54 -18.02 3.98
N ASN A 546 16.54 -19.13 3.22
CA ASN A 546 17.60 -19.48 2.28
C ASN A 546 17.41 -18.91 0.87
N TRP A 547 16.30 -18.21 0.58
CA TRP A 547 16.11 -17.61 -0.74
C TRP A 547 17.07 -16.46 -0.97
N SER A 548 17.62 -16.42 -2.19
CA SER A 548 18.44 -15.31 -2.68
C SER A 548 17.61 -14.03 -2.82
N PRO A 549 18.24 -12.85 -2.86
CA PRO A 549 17.55 -11.61 -3.19
C PRO A 549 16.75 -11.68 -4.50
N SER A 550 17.33 -12.31 -5.52
CA SER A 550 16.71 -12.48 -6.84
C SER A 550 15.50 -13.42 -6.82
N ALA A 551 15.55 -14.49 -6.02
CA ALA A 551 14.44 -15.41 -5.82
C ALA A 551 13.24 -14.70 -5.19
N ILE A 552 13.46 -13.93 -4.11
CA ILE A 552 12.42 -13.14 -3.45
C ILE A 552 11.84 -12.10 -4.41
N LYS A 553 12.70 -11.39 -5.15
CA LYS A 553 12.29 -10.40 -6.16
C LYS A 553 11.43 -11.04 -7.24
N SER A 554 11.81 -12.22 -7.72
CA SER A 554 11.03 -12.98 -8.68
C SER A 554 9.68 -13.38 -8.12
N ALA A 555 9.62 -13.85 -6.87
CA ALA A 555 8.37 -14.25 -6.25
C ALA A 555 7.38 -13.08 -6.18
N ILE A 556 7.84 -11.92 -5.72
CA ILE A 556 7.07 -10.67 -5.65
C ILE A 556 6.57 -10.22 -7.04
N MET A 557 7.45 -10.22 -8.04
CA MET A 557 7.08 -9.76 -9.38
C MET A 557 6.14 -10.73 -10.08
N THR A 558 6.36 -12.04 -9.96
CA THR A 558 5.62 -13.04 -10.75
C THR A 558 4.18 -13.27 -10.30
N THR A 559 3.86 -12.85 -9.08
CA THR A 559 2.56 -13.01 -8.43
C THR A 559 1.76 -11.70 -8.33
N ALA A 560 2.37 -10.57 -8.70
CA ALA A 560 1.77 -9.23 -8.66
C ALA A 560 0.44 -9.17 -9.43
N ASN A 561 -0.57 -8.49 -8.88
CA ASN A 561 -1.90 -8.31 -9.48
C ASN A 561 -1.88 -7.24 -10.59
N ILE A 562 -2.56 -7.50 -11.71
CA ILE A 562 -2.69 -6.53 -12.82
C ILE A 562 -4.08 -5.89 -12.88
N LEU A 563 -4.96 -6.30 -11.97
CA LEU A 563 -6.34 -5.84 -11.89
C LEU A 563 -6.53 -5.01 -10.63
N ASP A 564 -7.41 -4.02 -10.71
CA ASP A 564 -7.95 -3.29 -9.57
C ASP A 564 -9.02 -4.11 -8.85
N ARG A 565 -9.55 -3.57 -7.75
CA ARG A 565 -10.61 -4.21 -6.96
C ARG A 565 -11.89 -4.47 -7.74
N ASP A 566 -12.15 -3.70 -8.81
CA ASP A 566 -13.33 -3.83 -9.65
C ASP A 566 -13.14 -4.90 -10.75
N GLY A 567 -12.03 -5.65 -10.69
CA GLY A 567 -11.66 -6.65 -11.67
C GLY A 567 -11.25 -6.07 -13.03
N LYS A 568 -10.99 -4.76 -13.10
CA LYS A 568 -10.55 -4.06 -14.32
C LYS A 568 -9.04 -3.90 -14.33
N PRO A 569 -8.38 -3.71 -15.49
CA PRO A 569 -6.96 -3.42 -15.52
C PRO A 569 -6.63 -2.20 -14.67
N ILE A 570 -5.57 -2.27 -13.87
CA ILE A 570 -5.07 -1.12 -13.09
C ILE A 570 -4.92 0.09 -14.02
N LYS A 571 -5.47 1.22 -13.59
CA LYS A 571 -5.50 2.46 -14.38
C LYS A 571 -4.47 3.47 -13.88
N THR A 572 -4.14 4.44 -14.72
CA THR A 572 -3.37 5.63 -14.35
C THR A 572 -4.24 6.66 -13.64
N GLU A 573 -3.63 7.77 -13.22
CA GLU A 573 -4.31 8.97 -12.73
C GLU A 573 -5.34 9.54 -13.73
N LYS A 574 -5.26 9.15 -15.00
CA LYS A 574 -6.19 9.55 -16.07
C LYS A 574 -7.27 8.51 -16.38
N TYR A 575 -7.40 7.49 -15.55
CA TYR A 575 -8.33 6.36 -15.76
C TYR A 575 -8.14 5.62 -17.10
N VAL A 576 -6.94 5.70 -17.68
CA VAL A 576 -6.52 4.85 -18.80
C VAL A 576 -5.73 3.66 -18.27
N PRO A 577 -5.80 2.46 -18.89
CA PRO A 577 -5.03 1.30 -18.44
C PRO A 577 -3.53 1.62 -18.34
N ALA A 578 -2.92 1.27 -17.20
CA ALA A 578 -1.50 1.45 -16.97
C ALA A 578 -0.69 0.46 -17.81
N ASN A 579 0.41 0.97 -18.36
CA ASN A 579 1.34 0.19 -19.17
C ASN A 579 2.54 -0.29 -18.35
N LEU A 580 3.37 -1.15 -18.93
CA LEU A 580 4.43 -1.83 -18.19
C LEU A 580 5.54 -0.87 -17.70
N PHE A 581 5.79 0.24 -18.39
CA PHE A 581 6.77 1.24 -17.93
C PHE A 581 6.24 2.12 -16.79
N GLN A 582 4.96 1.97 -16.45
CA GLN A 582 4.33 2.72 -15.37
C GLN A 582 4.14 1.83 -14.13
N MET A 583 3.75 0.57 -14.29
CA MET A 583 3.45 -0.33 -13.16
C MET A 583 4.35 -1.56 -13.01
N GLY A 584 5.26 -1.80 -13.95
CA GLY A 584 6.09 -3.00 -13.92
C GLY A 584 5.27 -4.28 -14.06
N ALA A 585 5.47 -5.23 -13.15
CA ALA A 585 4.72 -6.48 -13.10
C ALA A 585 3.27 -6.32 -12.62
N GLY A 586 2.92 -5.20 -11.98
CA GLY A 586 1.60 -4.93 -11.41
C GLY A 586 1.67 -4.45 -9.96
N HIS A 587 0.55 -4.50 -9.25
CA HIS A 587 0.46 -4.22 -7.83
C HIS A 587 0.87 -5.42 -6.99
N VAL A 588 1.62 -5.20 -5.91
CA VAL A 588 2.07 -6.27 -5.01
C VAL A 588 0.90 -7.14 -4.51
N ASN A 589 1.17 -8.45 -4.44
CA ASN A 589 0.30 -9.45 -3.84
C ASN A 589 1.15 -10.27 -2.86
N ALA A 590 1.10 -9.88 -1.59
CA ALA A 590 1.99 -10.43 -0.57
C ALA A 590 1.70 -11.92 -0.30
N SER A 591 0.43 -12.30 -0.18
CA SER A 591 0.02 -13.69 0.09
C SER A 591 0.51 -14.67 -0.99
N ASN A 592 0.35 -14.32 -2.27
CA ASN A 592 0.80 -15.20 -3.34
C ASN A 592 2.33 -15.24 -3.49
N ALA A 593 3.04 -14.19 -3.10
CA ALA A 593 4.51 -14.12 -3.20
C ALA A 593 5.22 -15.13 -2.27
N ILE A 594 4.55 -15.65 -1.24
CA ILE A 594 5.11 -16.70 -0.38
C ILE A 594 5.19 -18.05 -1.11
N HIS A 595 4.24 -18.34 -2.00
CA HIS A 595 4.19 -19.59 -2.76
C HIS A 595 4.06 -19.33 -4.27
N PRO A 596 5.10 -18.81 -4.92
CA PRO A 596 5.04 -18.36 -6.32
C PRO A 596 5.04 -19.52 -7.32
N GLY A 597 5.32 -20.76 -6.89
CA GLY A 597 5.45 -21.93 -7.76
C GLY A 597 6.81 -21.97 -8.49
N LEU A 598 7.09 -20.99 -9.33
CA LEU A 598 8.39 -20.87 -10.03
C LEU A 598 9.04 -19.52 -9.76
N ILE A 599 10.37 -19.51 -9.74
CA ILE A 599 11.18 -18.29 -9.64
C ILE A 599 12.21 -18.20 -10.77
N TYR A 600 12.57 -16.97 -11.11
CA TYR A 600 13.63 -16.58 -12.03
C TYR A 600 14.83 -16.10 -11.20
N ASP A 601 15.64 -17.06 -10.75
CA ASP A 601 16.78 -16.75 -9.89
C ASP A 601 17.98 -16.23 -10.71
N ILE A 602 18.77 -15.34 -10.10
CA ILE A 602 19.96 -14.73 -10.68
C ILE A 602 21.05 -14.74 -9.61
N SER A 603 22.15 -15.43 -9.88
CA SER A 603 23.28 -15.50 -8.96
C SER A 603 24.14 -14.21 -9.03
N PRO A 604 24.96 -13.93 -8.00
CA PRO A 604 25.97 -12.87 -8.09
C PRO A 604 26.89 -12.99 -9.32
N GLN A 605 27.26 -14.22 -9.70
CA GLN A 605 28.08 -14.51 -10.87
C GLN A 605 27.38 -14.14 -12.19
N ASP A 606 26.06 -14.33 -12.27
CA ASP A 606 25.28 -13.93 -13.44
C ASP A 606 25.23 -12.41 -13.59
N TYR A 607 25.11 -11.68 -12.48
CA TYR A 607 25.20 -10.22 -12.51
C TYR A 607 26.60 -9.72 -12.90
N ILE A 608 27.68 -10.37 -12.44
CA ILE A 608 29.04 -10.05 -12.90
C ILE A 608 29.18 -10.34 -14.40
N SER A 609 28.63 -11.46 -14.87
CA SER A 609 28.63 -11.83 -16.30
C SER A 609 27.84 -10.84 -17.17
N PHE A 610 26.77 -10.26 -16.62
CA PHE A 610 26.02 -9.15 -17.20
C PHE A 610 26.86 -7.86 -17.23
N LEU A 611 27.51 -7.49 -16.11
CA LEU A 611 28.38 -6.31 -16.07
C LEU A 611 29.55 -6.41 -17.05
N CYS A 612 30.14 -7.61 -17.22
CA CYS A 612 31.19 -7.89 -18.20
C CYS A 612 30.74 -7.77 -19.67
N GLN A 613 29.43 -7.73 -19.91
CA GLN A 613 28.88 -7.42 -21.22
C GLN A 613 28.73 -5.91 -21.45
N LEU A 614 28.59 -5.12 -20.38
CA LEU A 614 28.59 -3.67 -20.49
C LEU A 614 29.99 -3.18 -20.90
N ASN A 615 30.06 -2.11 -21.69
CA ASN A 615 31.32 -1.52 -22.16
C ASN A 615 32.06 -0.75 -21.04
N TYR A 616 32.22 -1.37 -19.87
CA TYR A 616 32.89 -0.81 -18.72
C TYR A 616 34.40 -1.08 -18.78
N THR A 617 35.19 -0.12 -18.33
CA THR A 617 36.64 -0.32 -18.15
C THR A 617 36.91 -1.25 -16.97
N GLN A 618 38.12 -1.81 -16.89
CA GLN A 618 38.52 -2.65 -15.74
C GLN A 618 38.35 -1.93 -14.40
N ASN A 619 38.64 -0.63 -14.34
CA ASN A 619 38.49 0.16 -13.12
C ASN A 619 37.00 0.36 -12.76
N GLN A 620 36.14 0.62 -13.74
CA GLN A 620 34.70 0.74 -13.50
C GLN A 620 34.07 -0.57 -13.02
N LEU A 621 34.49 -1.69 -13.60
CA LEU A 621 34.09 -3.02 -13.12
C LEU A 621 34.62 -3.30 -11.71
N ALA A 622 35.86 -2.89 -11.41
CA ALA A 622 36.42 -3.03 -10.07
C ALA A 622 35.66 -2.20 -9.03
N ILE A 623 35.15 -1.02 -9.39
CA ILE A 623 34.23 -0.25 -8.52
C ILE A 623 32.94 -1.06 -8.26
N MET A 624 32.36 -1.65 -9.31
CA MET A 624 31.13 -2.43 -9.19
C MET A 624 31.30 -3.74 -8.45
N VAL A 625 32.43 -4.44 -8.58
CA VAL A 625 32.67 -5.80 -8.04
C VAL A 625 33.60 -5.84 -6.81
N GLY A 626 34.31 -4.75 -6.54
CA GLY A 626 35.04 -4.50 -5.28
C GLY A 626 36.48 -4.97 -5.33
N HIS A 627 36.85 -5.59 -6.44
CA HIS A 627 38.18 -6.06 -6.78
C HIS A 627 38.28 -6.13 -8.30
N LYS A 628 39.51 -6.20 -8.82
CA LYS A 628 39.74 -6.36 -10.25
C LYS A 628 39.22 -7.72 -10.71
N ILE A 629 38.44 -7.72 -11.79
CA ILE A 629 37.93 -8.93 -12.42
C ILE A 629 38.45 -9.05 -13.85
N ASP A 630 38.66 -10.29 -14.28
CA ASP A 630 38.98 -10.62 -15.65
C ASP A 630 37.74 -11.19 -16.35
N CYS A 631 37.10 -10.35 -17.17
CA CYS A 631 35.88 -10.72 -17.89
C CYS A 631 36.07 -11.85 -18.91
N SER A 632 37.31 -12.23 -19.27
CA SER A 632 37.54 -13.40 -20.13
C SER A 632 37.17 -14.71 -19.44
N LYS A 633 37.16 -14.73 -18.09
CA LYS A 633 36.78 -15.90 -17.27
C LYS A 633 35.27 -16.04 -17.08
N PHE A 634 34.47 -15.08 -17.54
CA PHE A 634 33.03 -15.07 -17.38
C PHE A 634 32.33 -15.24 -18.73
N LYS A 635 31.29 -16.07 -18.74
CA LYS A 635 30.41 -16.19 -19.91
C LYS A 635 29.51 -14.96 -19.97
N LYS A 636 29.81 -14.02 -20.86
CA LYS A 636 29.03 -12.78 -21.03
C LYS A 636 27.53 -13.06 -21.19
N ILE A 637 26.71 -12.40 -20.39
CA ILE A 637 25.24 -12.46 -20.46
C ILE A 637 24.76 -11.15 -21.07
N LEU A 638 24.07 -11.22 -22.22
CA LEU A 638 23.44 -10.06 -22.84
C LEU A 638 22.32 -9.51 -21.96
N ILE A 639 22.09 -8.19 -21.99
CA ILE A 639 21.01 -7.53 -21.23
C ILE A 639 19.66 -8.27 -21.42
N LYS A 640 19.32 -8.64 -22.65
CA LYS A 640 18.09 -9.36 -22.98
C LYS A 640 18.00 -10.76 -22.34
N ASP A 641 19.13 -11.41 -22.08
CA ASP A 641 19.24 -12.79 -21.59
C ASP A 641 19.54 -12.88 -20.09
N LEU A 642 19.72 -11.75 -19.38
CA LEU A 642 19.70 -11.76 -17.92
C LEU A 642 18.41 -12.43 -17.46
N ASN A 643 18.48 -13.36 -16.50
CA ASN A 643 17.37 -14.20 -16.08
C ASN A 643 16.32 -13.44 -15.24
N TYR A 644 15.94 -12.25 -15.69
CA TYR A 644 15.07 -11.31 -15.01
C TYR A 644 13.60 -11.73 -15.17
N PRO A 645 12.74 -11.56 -14.14
CA PRO A 645 11.30 -11.84 -14.19
C PRO A 645 10.51 -10.78 -15.00
N SER A 646 11.10 -10.27 -16.07
CA SER A 646 10.49 -9.42 -17.09
C SER A 646 11.29 -9.54 -18.40
N ILE A 647 10.69 -9.15 -19.51
CA ILE A 647 11.34 -9.09 -20.81
C ILE A 647 11.11 -7.69 -21.39
N SER A 648 12.19 -6.95 -21.65
CA SER A 648 12.16 -5.70 -22.42
C SER A 648 13.19 -5.82 -23.52
N VAL A 649 12.76 -5.81 -24.78
CA VAL A 649 13.66 -5.98 -25.94
C VAL A 649 13.24 -5.08 -27.09
N ALA A 650 14.19 -4.78 -27.98
CA ALA A 650 13.91 -4.17 -29.27
C ALA A 650 14.16 -5.20 -30.38
N ILE A 651 13.31 -5.18 -31.41
CA ILE A 651 13.60 -5.82 -32.70
C ILE A 651 14.19 -4.72 -33.56
N GLU A 652 15.50 -4.78 -33.80
CA GLU A 652 16.21 -3.76 -34.57
C GLU A 652 15.70 -3.70 -36.01
N LYS A 653 15.84 -2.54 -36.68
CA LYS A 653 15.31 -2.32 -38.04
C LYS A 653 15.79 -3.37 -39.06
N ASN A 654 17.00 -3.89 -38.87
CA ASN A 654 17.63 -4.86 -39.76
C ASN A 654 17.42 -6.31 -39.28
N GLU A 655 16.75 -6.52 -38.16
CA GLU A 655 16.46 -7.84 -37.60
C GLU A 655 15.00 -8.21 -37.84
N ASN A 656 14.77 -9.48 -38.20
CA ASN A 656 13.41 -10.01 -38.36
C ASN A 656 12.85 -10.59 -37.05
N ASN A 657 13.71 -10.94 -36.10
CA ASN A 657 13.32 -11.52 -34.82
C ASN A 657 14.41 -11.32 -33.75
N VAL A 658 14.00 -11.39 -32.50
CA VAL A 658 14.90 -11.47 -31.34
C VAL A 658 14.59 -12.73 -30.54
N THR A 659 15.62 -13.45 -30.10
CA THR A 659 15.47 -14.62 -29.22
C THR A 659 16.02 -14.34 -27.84
N VAL A 660 15.22 -14.67 -26.83
CA VAL A 660 15.50 -14.49 -25.40
C VAL A 660 15.48 -15.85 -24.70
N THR A 661 16.42 -16.07 -23.78
CA THR A 661 16.45 -17.26 -22.92
C THR A 661 16.09 -16.91 -21.48
N ARG A 662 15.31 -17.77 -20.83
CA ARG A 662 15.04 -17.70 -19.39
C ARG A 662 15.17 -19.09 -18.77
N THR A 663 15.50 -19.13 -17.50
CA THR A 663 15.56 -20.34 -16.67
C THR A 663 14.66 -20.13 -15.46
N VAL A 664 13.82 -21.13 -15.17
CA VAL A 664 12.95 -21.11 -14.00
C VAL A 664 13.30 -22.27 -13.07
N THR A 665 13.26 -21.99 -11.78
CA THR A 665 13.46 -22.96 -10.69
C THR A 665 12.12 -23.25 -10.03
N ASN A 666 11.80 -24.53 -9.83
CA ASN A 666 10.59 -24.93 -9.12
C ASN A 666 10.77 -24.84 -7.60
N VAL A 667 9.97 -23.98 -6.95
CA VAL A 667 9.91 -23.79 -5.50
C VAL A 667 8.52 -24.07 -4.94
N GLY A 668 7.60 -24.57 -5.77
CA GLY A 668 6.26 -25.03 -5.38
C GLY A 668 6.23 -26.55 -5.22
N GLN A 669 5.19 -27.18 -5.74
CA GLN A 669 5.03 -28.64 -5.64
C GLN A 669 6.13 -29.39 -6.41
N GLU A 670 6.75 -30.41 -5.79
CA GLU A 670 7.87 -31.19 -6.33
C GLU A 670 7.62 -31.72 -7.75
N LYS A 671 6.46 -32.36 -7.93
CA LYS A 671 5.97 -32.86 -9.21
C LYS A 671 4.90 -31.90 -9.72
N SER A 672 5.25 -31.12 -10.73
CA SER A 672 4.35 -30.11 -11.30
C SER A 672 4.60 -29.91 -12.79
N ASN A 673 3.52 -29.65 -13.53
CA ASN A 673 3.55 -29.42 -14.96
C ASN A 673 3.03 -28.03 -15.27
N TYR A 674 3.86 -27.19 -15.89
CA TYR A 674 3.46 -25.84 -16.29
C TYR A 674 3.23 -25.75 -17.79
N ARG A 675 2.14 -25.08 -18.20
CA ARG A 675 1.81 -24.80 -19.59
C ARG A 675 1.97 -23.32 -19.91
N PHE A 676 2.61 -23.02 -21.03
CA PHE A 676 2.77 -21.66 -21.54
C PHE A 676 1.43 -21.05 -21.99
N LYS A 677 1.19 -19.79 -21.65
CA LYS A 677 0.12 -18.92 -22.13
C LYS A 677 0.67 -17.50 -22.39
N LEU A 678 0.03 -16.77 -23.29
CA LEU A 678 0.39 -15.39 -23.66
C LEU A 678 -0.87 -14.54 -23.63
N ASP A 679 -0.79 -13.36 -23.02
CA ASP A 679 -1.88 -12.38 -22.97
C ASP A 679 -1.45 -11.06 -23.59
N ARG A 680 -2.36 -10.45 -24.37
CA ARG A 680 -2.35 -9.02 -24.77
C ARG A 680 -1.15 -8.53 -25.60
N LEU A 681 -0.33 -9.40 -26.18
CA LEU A 681 0.80 -8.99 -27.02
C LEU A 681 0.40 -8.79 -28.50
N HIS A 682 0.09 -7.55 -28.89
CA HIS A 682 -0.35 -7.18 -30.24
C HIS A 682 0.83 -6.83 -31.17
N GLY A 683 0.74 -7.07 -32.49
CA GLY A 683 1.82 -6.71 -33.44
C GLY A 683 3.10 -7.58 -33.41
N VAL A 684 3.24 -8.48 -32.44
CA VAL A 684 4.38 -9.43 -32.31
C VAL A 684 3.87 -10.87 -32.31
N SER A 685 4.60 -11.76 -32.97
CA SER A 685 4.40 -13.21 -32.90
C SER A 685 5.46 -13.84 -31.98
N ILE A 686 5.06 -14.82 -31.18
CA ILE A 686 5.98 -15.49 -30.23
C ILE A 686 6.02 -17.00 -30.46
N LYS A 687 7.22 -17.55 -30.48
CA LYS A 687 7.49 -19.00 -30.47
C LYS A 687 8.24 -19.36 -29.20
N VAL A 688 7.68 -20.25 -28.39
CA VAL A 688 8.29 -20.72 -27.14
C VAL A 688 8.74 -22.19 -27.27
N LYS A 689 9.93 -22.53 -26.77
CA LYS A 689 10.44 -23.90 -26.73
C LYS A 689 11.18 -24.17 -25.40
N PRO A 690 10.78 -25.20 -24.62
CA PRO A 690 9.58 -26.03 -24.77
C PRO A 690 8.29 -25.28 -24.38
N ARG A 691 7.12 -25.77 -24.83
CA ARG A 691 5.80 -25.22 -24.48
C ARG A 691 5.22 -25.70 -23.14
N LYS A 692 5.83 -26.75 -22.58
CA LYS A 692 5.49 -27.36 -21.29
C LYS A 692 6.77 -27.54 -20.48
N LEU A 693 6.73 -27.24 -19.19
CA LEU A 693 7.84 -27.46 -18.25
C LEU A 693 7.40 -28.55 -17.27
N LYS A 694 8.18 -29.62 -17.16
CA LYS A 694 7.89 -30.77 -16.29
C LYS A 694 8.92 -30.87 -15.18
N PHE A 695 8.52 -30.58 -13.95
CA PHE A 695 9.38 -30.70 -12.79
C PHE A 695 9.14 -32.03 -12.09
N SER A 696 10.24 -32.67 -11.70
CA SER A 696 10.24 -33.98 -11.05
C SER A 696 10.70 -33.92 -9.59
N LYS A 697 11.23 -32.78 -9.16
CA LYS A 697 11.68 -32.47 -7.80
C LYS A 697 11.73 -30.96 -7.59
N LEU A 698 11.74 -30.55 -6.32
CA LEU A 698 12.04 -29.18 -5.89
C LEU A 698 13.44 -28.75 -6.36
N ASN A 699 13.60 -27.44 -6.56
CA ASN A 699 14.84 -26.78 -6.98
C ASN A 699 15.39 -27.21 -8.36
N LYS A 700 14.65 -28.04 -9.10
CA LYS A 700 15.00 -28.36 -10.49
C LYS A 700 14.83 -27.12 -11.36
N GLN A 701 15.83 -26.85 -12.18
CA GLN A 701 15.85 -25.75 -13.14
C GLN A 701 15.50 -26.24 -14.54
N ILE A 702 14.71 -25.46 -15.27
CA ILE A 702 14.43 -25.71 -16.70
C ILE A 702 14.53 -24.39 -17.46
N SER A 703 15.32 -24.39 -18.53
CA SER A 703 15.42 -23.26 -19.45
C SER A 703 14.42 -23.36 -20.60
N PHE A 704 13.94 -22.21 -21.05
CA PHE A 704 13.13 -22.07 -22.25
C PHE A 704 13.58 -20.88 -23.10
N LYS A 705 13.34 -20.96 -24.40
CA LYS A 705 13.63 -19.90 -25.37
C LYS A 705 12.34 -19.30 -25.91
N LEU A 706 12.34 -17.98 -26.07
CA LEU A 706 11.27 -17.20 -26.69
C LEU A 706 11.84 -16.50 -27.92
N THR A 707 11.31 -16.80 -29.10
CA THR A 707 11.62 -16.07 -30.34
C THR A 707 10.46 -15.14 -30.66
N LEU A 708 10.73 -13.84 -30.69
CA LEU A 708 9.79 -12.76 -30.93
C LEU A 708 10.00 -12.22 -32.34
N LYS A 709 8.97 -12.21 -33.16
CA LYS A 709 9.02 -11.74 -34.55
C LYS A 709 7.95 -10.67 -34.80
N LYS A 710 8.39 -9.53 -35.33
CA LYS A 710 7.51 -8.43 -35.75
C LYS A 710 6.56 -8.88 -36.85
N LYS A 711 5.28 -8.53 -36.76
CA LYS A 711 4.30 -8.77 -37.84
C LYS A 711 4.44 -7.69 -38.92
N ALA A 712 4.16 -8.04 -40.18
CA ALA A 712 4.21 -7.11 -41.30
C ALA A 712 3.26 -5.90 -41.09
N GLY A 713 3.64 -4.73 -41.61
CA GLY A 713 2.82 -3.51 -41.56
C GLY A 713 2.71 -2.82 -40.19
N GLN A 714 3.55 -3.18 -39.20
CA GLN A 714 3.56 -2.53 -37.88
C GLN A 714 4.55 -1.36 -37.81
N ASN A 715 4.10 -0.20 -37.33
CA ASN A 715 4.91 1.00 -37.12
C ASN A 715 5.71 0.95 -35.81
N SER A 716 6.66 1.87 -35.63
CA SER A 716 7.56 1.91 -34.47
C SER A 716 6.82 2.22 -33.16
N HIS A 717 6.49 1.21 -32.36
CA HIS A 717 5.83 1.36 -31.06
C HIS A 717 6.22 0.24 -30.09
N TYR A 718 5.89 0.40 -28.80
CA TYR A 718 6.04 -0.67 -27.81
C TYR A 718 4.81 -1.57 -27.83
N SER A 719 5.00 -2.83 -28.20
CA SER A 719 4.04 -3.91 -27.98
C SER A 719 4.24 -4.47 -26.58
N GLN A 720 3.18 -4.54 -25.77
CA GLN A 720 3.25 -4.95 -24.37
C GLN A 720 2.24 -6.04 -24.05
N GLY A 721 2.60 -6.98 -23.18
CA GLY A 721 1.73 -8.06 -22.75
C GLY A 721 2.32 -8.85 -21.60
N TYR A 722 1.83 -10.08 -21.42
CA TYR A 722 2.26 -10.97 -20.35
C TYR A 722 2.50 -12.39 -20.85
N LEU A 723 3.58 -12.99 -20.38
CA LEU A 723 3.80 -14.43 -20.45
C LEU A 723 3.31 -15.06 -19.15
N ARG A 724 2.65 -16.22 -19.25
CA ARG A 724 2.22 -16.99 -18.08
C ARG A 724 2.65 -18.46 -18.18
N TRP A 725 3.17 -18.99 -17.09
CA TRP A 725 3.27 -20.42 -16.82
C TRP A 725 2.15 -20.80 -15.87
N VAL A 726 1.24 -21.66 -16.32
CA VAL A 726 0.08 -22.11 -15.52
C VAL A 726 0.30 -23.56 -15.10
N CYS A 727 0.41 -23.79 -13.80
CA CYS A 727 0.47 -25.13 -13.22
C CYS A 727 -0.82 -25.89 -13.57
N GLN A 728 -0.71 -27.13 -14.03
CA GLN A 728 -1.88 -27.92 -14.42
C GLN A 728 -2.54 -28.61 -13.22
N GLU A 729 -1.80 -28.79 -12.12
CA GLU A 729 -2.26 -29.50 -10.93
C GLU A 729 -3.06 -28.61 -9.97
N ASN A 730 -2.62 -27.37 -9.75
CA ASN A 730 -3.19 -26.46 -8.74
C ASN A 730 -3.51 -25.06 -9.27
N TYR A 731 -3.38 -24.84 -10.59
CA TYR A 731 -3.64 -23.56 -11.27
C TYR A 731 -2.79 -22.37 -10.80
N THR A 732 -1.69 -22.57 -10.06
CA THR A 732 -0.71 -21.51 -9.77
C THR A 732 -0.24 -20.86 -11.07
N VAL A 733 -0.27 -19.53 -11.12
CA VAL A 733 0.11 -18.73 -12.29
C VAL A 733 1.39 -17.97 -11.99
N VAL A 734 2.44 -18.23 -12.78
CA VAL A 734 3.68 -17.46 -12.77
C VAL A 734 3.67 -16.54 -13.98
N ARG A 735 3.53 -15.23 -13.74
CA ARG A 735 3.36 -14.22 -14.79
C ARG A 735 4.59 -13.33 -14.89
N ILE A 736 5.09 -13.07 -16.10
CA ILE A 736 6.10 -12.01 -16.30
C ILE A 736 5.64 -11.01 -17.37
N PRO A 737 5.90 -9.70 -17.18
CA PRO A 737 5.63 -8.69 -18.18
C PRO A 737 6.61 -8.80 -19.37
N ILE A 738 6.10 -8.54 -20.57
CA ILE A 738 6.88 -8.50 -21.81
C ILE A 738 6.60 -7.20 -22.59
N SER A 739 7.66 -6.46 -22.91
CA SER A 739 7.66 -5.25 -23.72
C SER A 739 8.61 -5.43 -24.90
N VAL A 740 8.11 -5.18 -26.12
CA VAL A 740 8.86 -5.32 -27.37
C VAL A 740 8.74 -4.02 -28.15
N LYS A 741 9.86 -3.33 -28.35
CA LYS A 741 9.93 -2.22 -29.30
C LYS A 741 10.02 -2.82 -30.70
N ILE A 742 8.99 -2.57 -31.53
CA ILE A 742 8.92 -2.99 -32.94
C ILE A 742 9.05 -1.80 -33.88
#